data_AF-L1I831-F1
#
_entry.id   AF-L1I831-F1
#
_cell.length_a   1.000
_cell.length_b   1.000
_cell.length_c   1.000
_cell.angle_alpha   90.00
_cell.angle_beta   90.00
_cell.angle_gamma   90.00
#
_symmetry.space_group_name_H-M   'P 1'
#
loop_
_entity.id
_entity.type
_entity.pdbx_description
1 polymer ?
#
loop_
_entity_poly.entity_id
_entity_poly.type
_entity_poly.pdbx_seq_one_letter_code
_entity_poly.pdbx_strand_id
1 'polypeptide(L)'
;MDQRPLPFGARGTWPRCAERPFREVQNGVKGFLDKFCLVDGKDWEAGFVLGLVHSLLFVPMLSFYEELDETTQVKRFTGSLGGLVELGHSDRVDNVLLEYIIAIELCRKEGTHVQSIFPILLSPRRDDGTFSEFLWSSLQLLPEKPSHLTNERAAMILAMLDVEEKQIAQMKQRSIKQTVEMILKHQACKLSDMKQDDQVYDFCARKILDVVLRDIERLQLDPNDFAFKTPGGSEVLQWLKERGLLGLAPMLVKHHVDSLNKAANLTDSDILDIFRSERSKQDEMSCPKGQELSLRLAIADLRKDKRAKPYSQRLLDFRDSATAIGTAVWTTNAIEIVCSKWQGQYMFAVLALVCALIPFFTLGDKLLTTWQSTDYHVVLWFKVVYYLPFWISTSLVLVKSVYEARYVRPHKARATLKAQSFRWNLLFLIGVVAEIAQILAGQHEPGWTVADTLSVNGIAFELMLFLPASMLVYLTFEYREEYWVPSWLMLAIVVSVTYSFIWRAFLWYFMTTVFVAVFTSSLFTYFVVIRIKTIGEARRKLGFNVKRYLEEWSHCLQATSSVDAPDVGRDLNHKGVGRVLHSRRLHPVMSVEPQATRGALEVLWEMTSAIELQLEQQYRSCQARVHPWTRFWQDRNKGFGRFKSKEGERGYGKIRQLSSDLDQLYQQASTINSAVHDLIADLLTPLQHHSGSSHLVNKYPMLVYGPVKQPQRAIEKCVRSYRRDVGCLTDLVRCTIVAESMEQLLQVLHTIRLRSVIGIAPVNRDEDCKLSVDAASQSASESLPAQAGNQSFLSRAQQLVLSSLSSRSRRESEGEKQLELMRGEEQEQEEGGKSERFFRITQVKNRFHSDSHHFNPMTGYRDLSLNLEVGWTFSRNSVIFLPVEEWEQGAVDRYIIEVQIHFKGFYDIMSKAGFHDFYCEWRDIMSR
;
A
#
# COMPACT_ATOMS: atom_id res chain seq x y z
N MET A 1 -44.62 -17.99 44.35
CA MET A 1 -43.45 -17.55 43.57
C MET A 1 -42.62 -18.80 43.30
N ASP A 2 -42.73 -19.36 42.10
CA ASP A 2 -41.92 -20.51 41.68
C ASP A 2 -40.62 -20.00 41.05
N GLN A 3 -39.51 -20.22 41.75
CA GLN A 3 -38.15 -19.97 41.25
C GLN A 3 -37.75 -21.09 40.29
N ARG A 4 -37.98 -20.90 38.99
CA ARG A 4 -37.30 -21.70 37.96
C ARG A 4 -36.46 -20.77 37.07
N PRO A 5 -35.15 -21.02 36.92
CA PRO A 5 -34.34 -20.29 35.95
C PRO A 5 -34.86 -20.56 34.53
N LEU A 6 -34.87 -19.52 33.71
CA LEU A 6 -35.17 -19.62 32.27
C LEU A 6 -34.16 -20.60 31.64
N PRO A 7 -34.61 -21.62 30.88
CA PRO A 7 -33.69 -22.59 30.29
C PRO A 7 -32.86 -21.94 29.18
N PHE A 8 -31.57 -21.75 29.44
CA PHE A 8 -30.55 -21.48 28.42
C PHE A 8 -30.57 -22.64 27.40
N GLY A 9 -31.02 -22.35 26.18
CA GLY A 9 -31.14 -23.33 25.10
C GLY A 9 -32.53 -23.41 24.44
N ALA A 10 -33.55 -22.74 24.97
CA ALA A 10 -34.81 -22.63 24.26
C ALA A 10 -34.61 -21.78 22.99
N ARG A 11 -34.71 -22.40 21.81
CA ARG A 11 -35.00 -21.67 20.56
C ARG A 11 -36.24 -20.83 20.83
N GLY A 12 -36.07 -19.53 21.03
CA GLY A 12 -37.09 -18.63 21.55
C GLY A 12 -38.43 -18.84 20.87
N THR A 13 -39.37 -19.47 21.57
CA THR A 13 -40.77 -19.29 21.25
C THR A 13 -41.13 -17.89 21.69
N TRP A 14 -41.39 -17.02 20.71
CA TRP A 14 -41.93 -15.69 20.90
C TRP A 14 -42.99 -15.67 22.01
N PRO A 15 -42.98 -14.67 22.91
CA PRO A 15 -44.05 -14.47 23.88
C PRO A 15 -45.40 -14.55 23.16
N ARG A 16 -46.43 -15.14 23.79
CA ARG A 16 -47.79 -15.27 23.19
C ARG A 16 -48.41 -13.92 22.77
N CYS A 17 -47.85 -12.80 23.22
CA CYS A 17 -48.24 -11.44 22.87
C CYS A 17 -47.53 -10.84 21.64
N ALA A 18 -46.54 -11.54 21.03
CA ALA A 18 -45.84 -11.08 19.84
C ALA A 18 -46.18 -11.97 18.63
N GLU A 19 -46.76 -11.38 17.58
CA GLU A 19 -46.98 -12.09 16.31
C GLU A 19 -45.65 -12.54 15.70
N ARG A 20 -45.56 -13.80 15.29
CA ARG A 20 -44.39 -14.31 14.57
C ARG A 20 -44.21 -13.52 13.27
N PRO A 21 -43.01 -13.00 12.97
CA PRO A 21 -42.75 -12.42 11.66
C PRO A 21 -42.95 -13.49 10.57
N PHE A 22 -43.56 -13.07 9.45
CA PHE A 22 -43.84 -13.91 8.29
C PHE A 22 -42.56 -14.62 7.80
N ARG A 23 -42.71 -15.89 7.38
CA ARG A 23 -41.65 -16.87 7.10
C ARG A 23 -40.63 -16.51 5.99
N GLU A 24 -40.71 -15.34 5.34
CA GLU A 24 -40.03 -15.10 4.06
C GLU A 24 -38.68 -14.38 4.11
N VAL A 25 -38.22 -13.86 5.24
CA VAL A 25 -36.91 -13.15 5.30
C VAL A 25 -35.92 -13.89 6.21
N GLN A 26 -35.39 -15.02 5.74
CA GLN A 26 -34.36 -15.78 6.48
C GLN A 26 -32.98 -15.08 6.54
N ASN A 27 -32.74 -14.05 5.72
CA ASN A 27 -31.43 -13.40 5.57
C ASN A 27 -31.39 -11.92 5.98
N GLY A 28 -32.37 -11.43 6.75
CA GLY A 28 -32.46 -10.03 7.16
C GLY A 28 -31.93 -9.77 8.58
N VAL A 29 -31.46 -8.54 8.83
CA VAL A 29 -31.21 -8.04 10.18
C VAL A 29 -32.54 -8.05 10.94
N LYS A 30 -32.58 -8.73 12.09
CA LYS A 30 -33.77 -8.78 12.93
C LYS A 30 -33.78 -7.51 13.79
N GLY A 31 -34.78 -6.67 13.59
CA GLY A 31 -35.07 -5.54 14.47
C GLY A 31 -36.13 -5.92 15.50
N PHE A 32 -35.86 -5.67 16.78
CA PHE A 32 -36.92 -5.60 17.78
C PHE A 32 -37.46 -4.18 17.78
N LEU A 33 -38.75 -4.03 17.48
CA LEU A 33 -39.46 -2.77 17.62
C LEU A 33 -40.41 -2.93 18.78
N ASP A 34 -40.21 -2.16 19.84
CA ASP A 34 -41.14 -2.16 20.96
C ASP A 34 -42.44 -1.46 20.54
N LYS A 35 -43.40 -2.27 20.07
CA LYS A 35 -44.66 -1.81 19.46
C LYS A 35 -45.76 -1.59 20.51
N PHE A 36 -45.56 -2.07 21.74
CA PHE A 36 -46.58 -2.00 22.78
C PHE A 36 -46.15 -1.00 23.84
N CYS A 37 -46.86 0.13 23.94
CA CYS A 37 -46.75 0.98 25.12
C CYS A 37 -46.97 0.15 26.39
N LEU A 38 -46.14 0.40 27.39
CA LEU A 38 -46.24 -0.18 28.72
C LEU A 38 -47.67 0.02 29.23
N VAL A 39 -48.40 -1.08 29.43
CA VAL A 39 -49.71 -1.06 30.08
C VAL A 39 -49.47 -1.32 31.56
N ASP A 40 -49.95 -0.41 32.42
CA ASP A 40 -49.82 -0.54 33.86
C ASP A 40 -50.22 -1.93 34.35
N GLY A 41 -49.34 -2.55 35.15
CA GLY A 41 -49.56 -3.87 35.76
C GLY A 41 -49.20 -5.08 34.88
N LYS A 42 -48.69 -4.90 33.65
CA LYS A 42 -48.17 -6.01 32.83
C LYS A 42 -46.64 -6.12 32.92
N ASP A 43 -46.16 -7.36 33.02
CA ASP A 43 -44.73 -7.69 33.01
C ASP A 43 -44.16 -7.52 31.59
N TRP A 44 -43.62 -6.33 31.33
CA TRP A 44 -43.00 -5.95 30.05
C TRP A 44 -41.52 -6.33 30.00
N GLU A 45 -40.89 -6.46 31.16
CA GLU A 45 -39.44 -6.59 31.33
C GLU A 45 -38.91 -7.82 30.58
N ALA A 46 -39.59 -8.97 30.70
CA ALA A 46 -39.16 -10.20 30.03
C ALA A 46 -39.17 -10.05 28.49
N GLY A 47 -40.15 -9.35 27.93
CA GLY A 47 -40.26 -9.09 26.49
C GLY A 47 -39.18 -8.14 26.00
N PHE A 48 -38.98 -7.03 26.72
CA PHE A 48 -37.95 -6.04 26.41
C PHE A 48 -36.54 -6.63 26.52
N VAL A 49 -36.23 -7.28 27.64
CA VAL A 49 -34.90 -7.87 27.88
C VAL A 49 -34.58 -8.90 26.81
N LEU A 50 -35.52 -9.78 26.48
CA LEU A 50 -35.35 -10.75 25.40
C LEU A 50 -35.15 -10.07 24.04
N GLY A 51 -35.93 -9.02 23.75
CA GLY A 51 -35.80 -8.23 22.53
C GLY A 51 -34.42 -7.57 22.42
N LEU A 52 -33.97 -6.95 23.50
CA LEU A 52 -32.69 -6.26 23.58
C LEU A 52 -31.50 -7.21 23.45
N VAL A 53 -31.50 -8.34 24.16
CA VAL A 53 -30.45 -9.37 24.08
C VAL A 53 -30.30 -9.94 22.66
N HIS A 54 -31.35 -9.92 21.86
CA HIS A 54 -31.35 -10.37 20.47
C HIS A 54 -31.24 -9.23 19.44
N SER A 55 -31.02 -7.99 19.88
CA SER A 55 -30.92 -6.83 19.00
C SER A 55 -29.46 -6.43 18.80
N LEU A 56 -29.13 -6.04 17.57
CA LEU A 56 -27.83 -5.46 17.24
C LEU A 56 -27.68 -4.04 17.79
N LEU A 57 -28.79 -3.30 17.79
CA LEU A 57 -28.85 -1.88 18.00
C LEU A 57 -30.02 -1.56 18.91
N PHE A 58 -29.78 -0.75 19.95
CA PHE A 58 -30.83 -0.15 20.76
C PHE A 58 -31.08 1.29 20.33
N VAL A 59 -32.33 1.65 20.03
CA VAL A 59 -32.69 2.99 19.50
C VAL A 59 -33.65 3.69 20.47
N PRO A 60 -33.17 4.33 21.55
CA PRO A 60 -34.04 5.00 22.50
C PRO A 60 -34.57 6.33 21.92
N MET A 61 -35.84 6.61 22.15
CA MET A 61 -36.45 7.91 21.81
C MET A 61 -36.41 8.84 23.02
N LEU A 62 -35.61 9.91 22.91
CA LEU A 62 -35.36 10.84 24.00
C LEU A 62 -36.17 12.11 23.78
N SER A 63 -37.12 12.37 24.68
CA SER A 63 -37.94 13.57 24.65
C SER A 63 -37.88 14.28 26.00
N PHE A 64 -37.75 15.60 25.97
CA PHE A 64 -37.81 16.44 27.16
C PHE A 64 -38.69 17.66 26.84
N TYR A 65 -39.84 17.73 27.48
CA TYR A 65 -40.79 18.83 27.30
C TYR A 65 -40.99 19.57 28.62
N GLU A 66 -41.22 20.87 28.52
CA GLU A 66 -41.57 21.74 29.64
C GLU A 66 -42.99 22.22 29.41
N GLU A 67 -43.91 21.74 30.25
CA GLU A 67 -45.31 22.14 30.26
C GLU A 67 -45.56 23.01 31.48
N LEU A 68 -46.24 24.13 31.30
CA LEU A 68 -46.73 24.91 32.43
C LEU A 68 -48.11 24.36 32.80
N ASP A 69 -48.28 23.85 34.01
CA ASP A 69 -49.60 23.49 34.49
C ASP A 69 -50.46 24.76 34.56
N GLU A 70 -51.52 24.82 33.75
CA GLU A 70 -52.39 25.99 33.64
C GLU A 70 -52.97 26.42 35.00
N THR A 71 -53.22 25.44 35.88
CA THR A 71 -53.86 25.67 37.17
C THR A 71 -52.89 26.10 38.26
N THR A 72 -51.72 25.47 38.34
CA THR A 72 -50.75 25.71 39.41
C THR A 72 -49.63 26.67 39.02
N GLN A 73 -49.48 26.96 37.72
CA GLN A 73 -48.34 27.68 37.12
C GLN A 73 -46.98 27.03 37.43
N VAL A 74 -46.98 25.78 37.92
CA VAL A 74 -45.77 25.02 38.19
C VAL A 74 -45.30 24.38 36.89
N LYS A 75 -43.99 24.48 36.63
CA LYS A 75 -43.34 23.80 35.51
C LYS A 75 -43.37 22.30 35.75
N ARG A 76 -44.07 21.57 34.90
CA ARG A 76 -44.07 20.13 34.83
C ARG A 76 -43.19 19.68 33.67
N PHE A 77 -42.29 18.76 33.94
CA PHE A 77 -41.43 18.19 32.90
C PHE A 77 -42.03 16.88 32.41
N THR A 78 -42.28 16.76 31.12
CA THR A 78 -42.88 15.58 30.49
C THR A 78 -41.95 14.98 29.44
N GLY A 79 -42.31 13.81 28.90
CA GLY A 79 -41.46 13.02 28.01
C GLY A 79 -40.53 12.05 28.73
N SER A 80 -39.85 11.19 27.97
CA SER A 80 -38.99 10.11 28.49
C SER A 80 -37.88 10.60 29.42
N LEU A 81 -37.30 11.80 29.19
CA LEU A 81 -36.31 12.38 30.10
C LEU A 81 -36.92 13.33 31.13
N GLY A 82 -38.01 14.01 30.81
CA GLY A 82 -38.69 14.93 31.74
C GLY A 82 -39.26 14.19 32.96
N GLY A 83 -39.82 12.99 32.75
CA GLY A 83 -40.31 12.14 33.84
C GLY A 83 -39.22 11.69 34.83
N LEU A 84 -37.96 11.62 34.40
CA LEU A 84 -36.83 11.27 35.26
C LEU A 84 -36.49 12.34 36.30
N VAL A 85 -36.91 13.60 36.07
CA VAL A 85 -36.74 14.69 37.04
C VAL A 85 -37.50 14.39 38.34
N GLU A 86 -38.67 13.75 38.25
CA GLU A 86 -39.50 13.40 39.41
C GLU A 86 -38.84 12.38 40.35
N LEU A 87 -37.92 11.55 39.84
CA LEU A 87 -37.12 10.61 40.65
C LEU A 87 -36.19 11.34 41.63
N GLY A 88 -35.92 12.62 41.37
CA GLY A 88 -35.29 13.54 42.31
C GLY A 88 -36.06 13.69 43.63
N HIS A 89 -37.39 13.55 43.58
CA HIS A 89 -38.29 13.77 44.71
C HIS A 89 -38.86 12.47 45.28
N SER A 90 -39.28 11.53 44.43
CA SER A 90 -39.78 10.22 44.85
C SER A 90 -39.06 9.10 44.10
N ASP A 91 -38.20 8.36 44.79
CA ASP A 91 -37.57 7.20 44.17
C ASP A 91 -38.63 6.11 43.94
N ARG A 92 -38.70 5.61 42.71
CA ARG A 92 -39.59 4.56 42.24
C ARG A 92 -38.88 3.81 41.12
N VAL A 93 -39.34 2.61 40.81
CA VAL A 93 -38.83 1.90 39.61
C VAL A 93 -39.34 2.65 38.39
N ASP A 94 -38.41 3.22 37.62
CA ASP A 94 -38.71 3.89 36.36
C ASP A 94 -38.29 3.01 35.19
N ASN A 95 -39.25 2.72 34.31
CA ASN A 95 -39.02 1.79 33.20
C ASN A 95 -38.05 2.36 32.17
N VAL A 96 -38.11 3.67 31.88
CA VAL A 96 -37.20 4.30 30.91
C VAL A 96 -35.77 4.25 31.40
N LEU A 97 -35.55 4.60 32.67
CA LEU A 97 -34.23 4.49 33.28
C LEU A 97 -33.74 3.04 33.33
N LEU A 98 -34.64 2.08 33.62
CA LEU A 98 -34.34 0.65 33.62
C LEU A 98 -33.84 0.17 32.25
N GLU A 99 -34.53 0.54 31.17
CA GLU A 99 -34.13 0.22 29.79
C GLU A 99 -32.72 0.73 29.47
N TYR A 100 -32.44 1.98 29.83
CA TYR A 100 -31.14 2.62 29.54
C TYR A 100 -30.02 1.94 30.29
N ILE A 101 -30.22 1.62 31.57
CA ILE A 101 -29.24 0.90 32.37
C ILE A 101 -28.93 -0.46 31.71
N ILE A 102 -29.97 -1.24 31.38
CA ILE A 102 -29.77 -2.58 30.81
C ILE A 102 -29.06 -2.49 29.45
N ALA A 103 -29.45 -1.55 28.59
CA ALA A 103 -28.84 -1.38 27.28
C ALA A 103 -27.36 -0.96 27.36
N ILE A 104 -27.01 -0.03 28.25
CA ILE A 104 -25.62 0.39 28.47
C ILE A 104 -24.79 -0.80 28.95
N GLU A 105 -25.27 -1.55 29.93
CA GLU A 105 -24.50 -2.64 30.51
C GLU A 105 -24.33 -3.81 29.53
N LEU A 106 -25.36 -4.14 28.74
CA LEU A 106 -25.24 -5.15 27.69
C LEU A 106 -24.28 -4.70 26.59
N CYS A 107 -24.32 -3.44 26.16
CA CYS A 107 -23.40 -2.90 25.16
C CYS A 107 -21.93 -2.90 25.62
N ARG A 108 -21.68 -2.85 26.94
CA ARG A 108 -20.33 -2.92 27.53
C ARG A 108 -19.84 -4.35 27.79
N LYS A 109 -20.76 -5.32 27.87
CA LYS A 109 -20.42 -6.71 28.11
C LYS A 109 -19.92 -7.35 26.80
N GLU A 110 -18.74 -7.95 26.85
CA GLU A 110 -18.19 -8.71 25.73
C GLU A 110 -19.11 -9.91 25.38
N GLY A 111 -19.28 -10.18 24.08
CA GLY A 111 -20.06 -11.31 23.58
C GLY A 111 -21.58 -11.13 23.57
N THR A 112 -22.12 -9.94 23.88
CA THR A 112 -23.53 -9.64 23.64
C THR A 112 -23.78 -9.23 22.19
N HIS A 113 -25.04 -9.35 21.73
CA HIS A 113 -25.41 -8.92 20.38
C HIS A 113 -25.55 -7.40 20.25
N VAL A 114 -25.76 -6.66 21.34
CA VAL A 114 -25.97 -5.21 21.32
C VAL A 114 -24.62 -4.51 21.12
N GLN A 115 -24.39 -3.99 19.92
CA GLN A 115 -23.12 -3.35 19.53
C GLN A 115 -23.16 -1.83 19.68
N SER A 116 -24.34 -1.24 19.57
CA SER A 116 -24.51 0.21 19.70
C SER A 116 -25.83 0.60 20.34
N ILE A 117 -25.83 1.82 20.87
CA ILE A 117 -27.00 2.59 21.26
C ILE A 117 -27.08 3.79 20.32
N PHE A 118 -28.25 4.08 19.75
CA PHE A 118 -28.46 5.18 18.81
C PHE A 118 -29.69 6.01 19.19
N PRO A 119 -29.52 7.04 20.03
CA PRO A 119 -30.66 7.83 20.49
C PRO A 119 -31.26 8.70 19.39
N ILE A 120 -32.59 8.79 19.35
CA ILE A 120 -33.34 9.76 18.54
C ILE A 120 -33.85 10.85 19.47
N LEU A 121 -33.42 12.10 19.23
CA LEU A 121 -33.83 13.25 20.02
C LEU A 121 -35.13 13.83 19.45
N LEU A 122 -36.20 13.72 20.22
CA LEU A 122 -37.51 14.26 19.93
C LEU A 122 -37.65 15.64 20.57
N SER A 123 -37.83 16.64 19.72
CA SER A 123 -38.15 18.00 20.14
C SER A 123 -39.64 18.30 19.93
N PRO A 124 -40.19 19.34 20.57
CA PRO A 124 -41.51 19.87 20.24
C PRO A 124 -41.67 20.08 18.73
N ARG A 125 -42.76 19.56 18.16
CA ARG A 125 -43.14 19.84 16.78
C ARG A 125 -43.84 21.19 16.74
N ARG A 126 -43.35 22.10 15.90
CA ARG A 126 -43.96 23.41 15.65
C ARG A 126 -45.13 23.28 14.67
N ASP A 127 -45.96 24.31 14.63
CA ASP A 127 -47.13 24.39 13.74
C ASP A 127 -46.75 24.32 12.25
N ASP A 128 -45.53 24.75 11.90
CA ASP A 128 -44.97 24.67 10.53
C ASP A 128 -44.48 23.26 10.14
N GLY A 129 -44.64 22.28 11.04
CA GLY A 129 -44.21 20.90 10.86
C GLY A 129 -42.73 20.64 11.16
N THR A 130 -41.93 21.68 11.43
CA THR A 130 -40.52 21.55 11.83
C THR A 130 -40.38 21.17 13.30
N PHE A 131 -39.23 20.59 13.66
CA PHE A 131 -38.91 20.26 15.04
C PHE A 131 -38.03 21.37 15.63
N SER A 132 -38.33 21.80 16.87
CA SER A 132 -37.45 22.74 17.56
C SER A 132 -36.09 22.12 17.90
N GLU A 133 -35.15 22.92 18.36
CA GLU A 133 -33.94 22.37 18.94
C GLU A 133 -34.25 21.58 20.23
N PHE A 134 -33.51 20.51 20.45
CA PHE A 134 -33.60 19.72 21.68
C PHE A 134 -33.07 20.54 22.86
N LEU A 135 -33.79 20.56 23.98
CA LEU A 135 -33.49 21.40 25.15
C LEU A 135 -32.32 20.82 25.99
N TRP A 136 -31.09 21.02 25.52
CA TRP A 136 -29.88 20.55 26.21
C TRP A 136 -29.71 21.12 27.62
N SER A 137 -30.14 22.36 27.85
CA SER A 137 -30.09 23.01 29.16
C SER A 137 -30.92 22.26 30.21
N SER A 138 -32.03 21.65 29.80
CA SER A 138 -32.91 20.91 30.71
C SER A 138 -32.29 19.63 31.26
N LEU A 139 -31.24 19.09 30.62
CA LEU A 139 -30.49 17.95 31.15
C LEU A 139 -29.78 18.27 32.48
N GLN A 140 -29.53 19.56 32.77
CA GLN A 140 -28.96 19.98 34.06
C GLN A 140 -29.93 19.75 35.23
N LEU A 141 -31.23 19.62 34.94
CA LEU A 141 -32.27 19.37 35.94
C LEU A 141 -32.38 17.89 36.33
N LEU A 142 -31.71 16.99 35.61
CA LEU A 142 -31.73 15.57 35.93
C LEU A 142 -31.05 15.30 37.29
N PRO A 143 -31.60 14.40 38.12
CA PRO A 143 -31.06 14.16 39.45
C PRO A 143 -29.61 13.65 39.42
N GLU A 144 -28.76 14.24 40.26
CA GLU A 144 -27.37 13.80 40.46
C GLU A 144 -27.25 12.65 41.47
N LYS A 145 -28.37 12.18 42.01
CA LYS A 145 -28.43 10.99 42.86
C LYS A 145 -28.83 9.74 42.04
N PRO A 146 -28.37 8.54 42.42
CA PRO A 146 -28.85 7.27 41.85
C PRO A 146 -30.32 7.01 42.23
N SER A 147 -31.07 6.32 41.36
CA SER A 147 -32.36 5.72 41.71
C SER A 147 -32.10 4.35 42.32
N HIS A 148 -32.28 4.21 43.63
CA HIS A 148 -31.97 2.97 44.33
C HIS A 148 -32.90 1.85 43.86
N LEU A 149 -34.21 2.12 43.76
CA LEU A 149 -35.19 1.11 43.35
C LEU A 149 -34.98 0.63 41.91
N THR A 150 -34.72 1.55 40.97
CA THR A 150 -34.45 1.17 39.58
C THR A 150 -33.12 0.42 39.44
N ASN A 151 -32.07 0.85 40.13
CA ASN A 151 -30.76 0.19 40.10
C ASN A 151 -30.81 -1.21 40.72
N GLU A 152 -31.57 -1.44 41.79
CA GLU A 152 -31.78 -2.78 42.34
C GLU A 152 -32.52 -3.68 41.36
N ARG A 153 -33.55 -3.17 40.67
CA ARG A 153 -34.26 -3.94 39.65
C ARG A 153 -33.37 -4.28 38.46
N ALA A 154 -32.59 -3.31 37.98
CA ALA A 154 -31.62 -3.51 36.90
C ALA A 154 -30.55 -4.54 37.29
N ALA A 155 -30.04 -4.49 38.52
CA ALA A 155 -29.06 -5.44 39.03
C ALA A 155 -29.59 -6.88 39.03
N MET A 156 -30.86 -7.08 39.41
CA MET A 156 -31.50 -8.40 39.34
C MET A 156 -31.55 -8.93 37.90
N ILE A 157 -31.94 -8.09 36.93
CA ILE A 157 -32.03 -8.48 35.52
C ILE A 157 -30.65 -8.77 34.94
N LEU A 158 -29.68 -7.89 35.18
CA LEU A 158 -28.32 -8.02 34.67
C LEU A 158 -27.60 -9.24 35.25
N ALA A 159 -27.87 -9.58 36.52
CA ALA A 159 -27.40 -10.82 37.13
C ALA A 159 -27.98 -12.06 36.43
N MET A 160 -29.25 -12.03 35.99
CA MET A 160 -29.85 -13.11 35.18
C MET A 160 -29.26 -13.21 33.77
N LEU A 161 -28.61 -12.14 33.28
CA LEU A 161 -27.95 -12.07 31.97
C LEU A 161 -26.43 -12.29 32.08
N ASP A 162 -25.95 -12.83 33.21
CA ASP A 162 -24.53 -13.10 33.50
C ASP A 162 -23.61 -11.88 33.36
N VAL A 163 -24.07 -10.69 33.74
CA VAL A 163 -23.21 -9.50 33.80
C VAL A 163 -22.38 -9.53 35.08
N GLU A 164 -21.10 -9.18 34.99
CA GLU A 164 -20.17 -9.26 36.13
C GLU A 164 -20.64 -8.41 37.32
N GLU A 165 -20.50 -8.96 38.53
CA GLU A 165 -20.91 -8.27 39.76
C GLU A 165 -20.18 -6.93 39.95
N LYS A 166 -18.93 -6.83 39.52
CA LYS A 166 -18.17 -5.57 39.51
C LYS A 166 -18.81 -4.51 38.61
N GLN A 167 -19.26 -4.91 37.43
CA GLN A 167 -19.95 -4.03 36.49
C GLN A 167 -21.31 -3.59 37.08
N ILE A 168 -22.06 -4.52 37.70
CA ILE A 168 -23.31 -4.21 38.41
C ILE A 168 -23.07 -3.24 39.58
N ALA A 169 -22.01 -3.42 40.37
CA ALA A 169 -21.68 -2.54 41.48
C ALA A 169 -21.35 -1.11 41.01
N GLN A 170 -20.62 -0.97 39.89
CA GLN A 170 -20.35 0.33 39.26
C GLN A 170 -21.63 0.97 38.71
N MET A 171 -22.54 0.18 38.17
CA MET A 171 -23.85 0.65 37.71
C MET A 171 -24.69 1.22 38.86
N LYS A 172 -24.74 0.54 40.02
CA LYS A 172 -25.54 1.01 41.18
C LYS A 172 -25.14 2.38 41.70
N GLN A 173 -23.89 2.79 41.50
CA GLN A 173 -23.36 4.09 41.93
C GLN A 173 -23.67 5.23 40.95
N ARG A 174 -24.12 4.93 39.74
CA ARG A 174 -24.38 5.96 38.71
C ARG A 174 -25.63 6.76 39.02
N SER A 175 -25.51 8.08 38.90
CA SER A 175 -26.67 8.96 38.96
C SER A 175 -27.56 8.80 37.73
N ILE A 176 -28.80 9.27 37.86
CA ILE A 176 -29.76 9.30 36.74
C ILE A 176 -29.18 10.14 35.60
N LYS A 177 -28.64 11.33 35.93
CA LYS A 177 -27.97 12.22 34.98
C LYS A 177 -26.80 11.54 34.25
N GLN A 178 -25.91 10.87 34.99
CA GLN A 178 -24.78 10.15 34.38
C GLN A 178 -25.23 9.04 33.44
N THR A 179 -26.31 8.34 33.76
CA THR A 179 -26.87 7.29 32.91
C THR A 179 -27.39 7.86 31.60
N VAL A 180 -28.14 8.97 31.66
CA VAL A 180 -28.63 9.68 30.45
C VAL A 180 -27.46 10.24 29.63
N GLU A 181 -26.45 10.82 30.28
CA GLU A 181 -25.23 11.28 29.60
C GLU A 181 -24.50 10.14 28.88
N MET A 182 -24.48 8.93 29.44
CA MET A 182 -23.92 7.76 28.75
C MET A 182 -24.72 7.38 27.50
N ILE A 183 -26.05 7.43 27.52
CA ILE A 183 -26.87 7.23 26.31
C ILE A 183 -26.54 8.31 25.27
N LEU A 184 -26.40 9.57 25.69
CA LEU A 184 -26.16 10.72 24.82
C LEU A 184 -24.71 10.82 24.28
N LYS A 185 -23.75 10.12 24.89
CA LYS A 185 -22.38 10.00 24.35
C LYS A 185 -22.36 9.30 22.99
N HIS A 186 -23.37 8.51 22.68
CA HIS A 186 -23.50 7.87 21.38
C HIS A 186 -24.02 8.85 20.32
N GLN A 187 -23.65 8.62 19.04
CA GLN A 187 -24.11 9.48 17.93
C GLN A 187 -25.64 9.54 17.92
N ALA A 188 -26.20 10.74 18.12
CA ALA A 188 -27.64 10.93 18.20
C ALA A 188 -28.22 11.42 16.86
N CYS A 189 -29.44 10.97 16.54
CA CYS A 189 -30.24 11.54 15.46
C CYS A 189 -31.04 12.73 16.01
N LYS A 190 -30.71 13.95 15.58
CA LYS A 190 -31.49 15.15 15.93
C LYS A 190 -32.55 15.41 14.87
N LEU A 191 -33.82 15.45 15.24
CA LEU A 191 -34.89 15.78 14.28
C LEU A 191 -34.83 17.23 13.80
N SER A 192 -34.15 18.12 14.52
CA SER A 192 -33.85 19.49 14.09
C SER A 192 -32.95 19.57 12.85
N ASP A 193 -32.18 18.51 12.56
CA ASP A 193 -31.25 18.46 11.44
C ASP A 193 -31.94 17.97 10.14
N MET A 194 -33.22 17.61 10.23
CA MET A 194 -34.03 17.12 9.13
C MET A 194 -34.33 18.27 8.15
N LYS A 195 -34.21 18.02 6.85
CA LYS A 195 -34.60 19.00 5.83
C LYS A 195 -36.11 19.11 5.75
N GLN A 196 -36.61 20.27 5.34
CA GLN A 196 -38.05 20.54 5.26
C GLN A 196 -38.81 19.56 4.34
N ASP A 197 -38.12 19.00 3.33
CA ASP A 197 -38.69 18.03 2.38
C ASP A 197 -38.55 16.56 2.82
N ASP A 198 -37.78 16.27 3.87
CA ASP A 198 -37.57 14.90 4.34
C ASP A 198 -38.77 14.43 5.18
N GLN A 199 -39.24 13.19 4.94
CA GLN A 199 -40.17 12.55 5.87
C GLN A 199 -39.42 12.07 7.12
N VAL A 200 -39.99 12.30 8.30
CA VAL A 200 -39.40 11.95 9.61
C VAL A 200 -38.97 10.48 9.66
N TYR A 201 -39.85 9.58 9.23
CA TYR A 201 -39.57 8.15 9.25
C TYR A 201 -38.42 7.77 8.32
N ASP A 202 -38.37 8.34 7.11
CA ASP A 202 -37.29 8.07 6.14
C ASP A 202 -35.94 8.64 6.59
N PHE A 203 -35.96 9.80 7.25
CA PHE A 203 -34.76 10.39 7.84
C PHE A 203 -34.20 9.51 8.96
N CYS A 204 -35.04 9.12 9.93
CA CYS A 204 -34.63 8.25 11.03
C CYS A 204 -34.19 6.87 10.53
N ALA A 205 -34.95 6.26 9.61
CA ALA A 205 -34.64 4.95 9.06
C ALA A 205 -33.27 4.93 8.35
N ARG A 206 -32.95 5.97 7.57
CA ARG A 206 -31.61 6.11 6.95
C ARG A 206 -30.50 6.17 7.99
N LYS A 207 -30.67 6.96 9.05
CA LYS A 207 -29.66 7.08 10.12
C LYS A 207 -29.48 5.79 10.92
N ILE A 208 -30.58 5.10 11.23
CA ILE A 208 -30.54 3.77 11.87
C ILE A 208 -29.82 2.78 10.95
N LEU A 209 -30.13 2.79 9.65
CA LEU A 209 -29.49 1.89 8.68
C LEU A 209 -27.98 2.14 8.59
N ASP A 210 -27.52 3.40 8.58
CA ASP A 210 -26.09 3.73 8.58
C ASP A 210 -25.36 3.12 9.78
N VAL A 211 -25.98 3.15 10.96
CA VAL A 211 -25.44 2.55 12.19
C VAL A 211 -25.43 1.03 12.13
N VAL A 212 -26.54 0.43 11.67
CA VAL A 212 -26.65 -1.02 11.49
C VAL A 212 -25.60 -1.52 10.50
N LEU A 213 -25.40 -0.83 9.38
CA LEU A 213 -24.38 -1.19 8.39
C LEU A 213 -22.98 -1.12 8.98
N ARG A 214 -22.65 -0.03 9.70
CA ARG A 214 -21.38 0.12 10.41
C ARG A 214 -21.16 -1.01 11.42
N ASP A 215 -22.19 -1.38 12.17
CA ASP A 215 -22.07 -2.40 13.21
C ASP A 215 -22.06 -3.81 12.64
N ILE A 216 -22.73 -4.06 11.51
CA ILE A 216 -22.59 -5.31 10.75
C ILE A 216 -21.19 -5.40 10.16
N GLU A 217 -20.65 -4.31 9.62
CA GLU A 217 -19.25 -4.26 9.20
C GLU A 217 -18.35 -4.58 10.38
N ARG A 218 -18.55 -3.97 11.56
CA ARG A 218 -17.79 -4.27 12.79
C ARG A 218 -17.94 -5.71 13.28
N LEU A 219 -19.13 -6.29 13.23
CA LEU A 219 -19.36 -7.69 13.63
C LEU A 219 -18.83 -8.68 12.60
N GLN A 220 -18.85 -8.31 11.32
CA GLN A 220 -18.08 -9.03 10.30
C GLN A 220 -16.57 -8.89 10.56
N LEU A 221 -16.14 -7.89 11.36
CA LEU A 221 -14.77 -7.62 11.76
C LEU A 221 -14.39 -8.12 13.19
N ASP A 222 -15.28 -8.85 13.89
CA ASP A 222 -15.13 -9.33 15.28
C ASP A 222 -13.91 -10.30 15.41
N PRO A 223 -13.13 -10.25 16.51
CA PRO A 223 -11.67 -10.45 16.58
C PRO A 223 -11.12 -11.86 16.30
N ASN A 224 -11.98 -12.82 15.92
CA ASN A 224 -11.54 -14.02 15.20
C ASN A 224 -11.08 -13.68 13.75
N ASP A 225 -11.33 -12.45 13.29
CA ASP A 225 -11.09 -12.00 11.93
C ASP A 225 -9.63 -11.56 11.64
N PHE A 226 -8.69 -11.65 12.60
CA PHE A 226 -7.28 -11.32 12.35
C PHE A 226 -6.67 -12.22 11.26
N ALA A 227 -6.97 -13.53 11.30
CA ALA A 227 -6.51 -14.48 10.29
C ALA A 227 -7.01 -14.10 8.87
N PHE A 228 -8.23 -13.56 8.75
CA PHE A 228 -8.82 -13.17 7.46
C PHE A 228 -8.57 -11.72 7.03
N LYS A 229 -8.15 -10.85 7.95
CA LYS A 229 -7.57 -9.53 7.62
C LYS A 229 -6.19 -9.64 6.98
N THR A 230 -5.53 -10.80 7.13
CA THR A 230 -4.36 -11.10 6.32
C THR A 230 -4.78 -11.31 4.85
N PRO A 231 -3.91 -11.03 3.88
CA PRO A 231 -4.27 -11.20 2.49
C PRO A 231 -4.51 -12.68 2.14
N GLY A 232 -3.76 -13.59 2.78
CA GLY A 232 -3.96 -15.03 2.64
C GLY A 232 -5.35 -15.45 3.11
N GLY A 233 -5.82 -14.85 4.21
CA GLY A 233 -7.13 -15.17 4.73
C GLY A 233 -8.26 -14.53 3.93
N SER A 234 -8.07 -13.32 3.40
CA SER A 234 -9.02 -12.74 2.44
C SER A 234 -9.20 -13.61 1.18
N GLU A 235 -8.12 -14.26 0.72
CA GLU A 235 -8.17 -15.25 -0.37
C GLU A 235 -8.94 -16.51 0.05
N VAL A 236 -8.81 -16.97 1.32
CA VAL A 236 -9.60 -18.10 1.87
C VAL A 236 -11.08 -17.74 1.93
N LEU A 237 -11.45 -16.56 2.45
CA LEU A 237 -12.85 -16.11 2.48
C LEU A 237 -13.45 -16.03 1.07
N GLN A 238 -12.70 -15.47 0.12
CA GLN A 238 -13.12 -15.40 -1.26
C GLN A 238 -13.35 -16.80 -1.84
N TRP A 239 -12.41 -17.74 -1.62
CA TRP A 239 -12.55 -19.12 -2.06
C TRP A 239 -13.75 -19.83 -1.41
N LEU A 240 -13.95 -19.67 -0.09
CA LEU A 240 -15.12 -20.21 0.60
C LEU A 240 -16.42 -19.65 0.02
N LYS A 241 -16.47 -18.35 -0.29
CA LYS A 241 -17.62 -17.71 -0.94
C LYS A 241 -17.87 -18.28 -2.34
N GLU A 242 -16.82 -18.42 -3.15
CA GLU A 242 -16.88 -19.04 -4.49
C GLU A 242 -17.43 -20.49 -4.44
N ARG A 243 -17.24 -21.18 -3.32
CA ARG A 243 -17.70 -22.57 -3.10
C ARG A 243 -19.00 -22.69 -2.30
N GLY A 244 -19.61 -21.58 -1.88
CA GLY A 244 -20.81 -21.61 -1.03
C GLY A 244 -20.56 -22.16 0.38
N LEU A 245 -19.33 -22.07 0.87
CA LEU A 245 -18.85 -22.59 2.16
C LEU A 245 -18.50 -21.49 3.16
N LEU A 246 -18.99 -20.26 2.97
CA LEU A 246 -18.65 -19.12 3.82
C LEU A 246 -18.96 -19.36 5.30
N GLY A 247 -19.99 -20.15 5.62
CA GLY A 247 -20.33 -20.54 6.99
C GLY A 247 -19.25 -21.38 7.71
N LEU A 248 -18.27 -21.94 6.99
CA LEU A 248 -17.13 -22.66 7.58
C LEU A 248 -15.95 -21.75 7.92
N ALA A 249 -16.01 -20.46 7.60
CA ALA A 249 -14.92 -19.53 7.85
C ALA A 249 -14.49 -19.47 9.34
N PRO A 250 -15.39 -19.34 10.34
CA PRO A 250 -14.99 -19.30 11.75
C PRO A 250 -14.29 -20.60 12.20
N MET A 251 -14.72 -21.72 11.64
CA MET A 251 -14.17 -23.05 11.91
C MET A 251 -12.73 -23.15 11.39
N LEU A 252 -12.45 -22.67 10.17
CA LEU A 252 -11.10 -22.65 9.61
C LEU A 252 -10.14 -21.72 10.36
N VAL A 253 -10.63 -20.58 10.86
CA VAL A 253 -9.86 -19.64 11.69
C VAL A 253 -9.39 -20.30 12.98
N LYS A 254 -10.30 -20.98 13.68
CA LYS A 254 -10.03 -21.65 14.96
C LYS A 254 -8.89 -22.67 14.82
N HIS A 255 -8.70 -23.22 13.62
CA HIS A 255 -7.64 -24.17 13.28
C HIS A 255 -6.47 -23.54 12.52
N HIS A 256 -6.33 -22.20 12.57
CA HIS A 256 -5.25 -21.43 11.95
C HIS A 256 -5.07 -21.66 10.43
N VAL A 257 -6.17 -21.95 9.73
CA VAL A 257 -6.20 -22.10 8.26
C VAL A 257 -6.43 -20.72 7.63
N ASP A 258 -5.41 -19.89 7.74
CA ASP A 258 -5.38 -18.47 7.36
C ASP A 258 -4.85 -18.21 5.93
N SER A 259 -4.63 -19.26 5.13
CA SER A 259 -4.16 -19.13 3.75
C SER A 259 -4.62 -20.30 2.89
N LEU A 260 -4.76 -20.05 1.58
CA LEU A 260 -5.13 -21.09 0.62
C LEU A 260 -4.09 -22.22 0.55
N ASN A 261 -2.82 -21.91 0.82
CA ASN A 261 -1.76 -22.92 0.90
C ASN A 261 -2.00 -23.87 2.08
N LYS A 262 -2.28 -23.34 3.28
CA LYS A 262 -2.64 -24.17 4.43
C LYS A 262 -3.92 -24.98 4.15
N ALA A 263 -4.95 -24.33 3.60
CA ALA A 263 -6.22 -25.00 3.26
C ALA A 263 -6.04 -26.15 2.26
N ALA A 264 -5.20 -25.99 1.24
CA ALA A 264 -4.92 -27.03 0.24
C ALA A 264 -4.14 -28.22 0.82
N ASN A 265 -3.32 -27.98 1.84
CA ASN A 265 -2.51 -29.00 2.52
C ASN A 265 -3.25 -29.72 3.66
N LEU A 266 -4.49 -29.34 3.96
CA LEU A 266 -5.32 -30.08 4.92
C LEU A 266 -5.52 -31.53 4.45
N THR A 267 -5.26 -32.46 5.35
CA THR A 267 -5.50 -33.89 5.19
C THR A 267 -6.94 -34.24 5.55
N ASP A 268 -7.42 -35.43 5.17
CA ASP A 268 -8.75 -35.90 5.58
C ASP A 268 -8.88 -36.02 7.11
N SER A 269 -7.78 -36.34 7.81
CA SER A 269 -7.73 -36.32 9.28
C SER A 269 -7.88 -34.92 9.84
N ASP A 270 -7.20 -33.92 9.27
CA ASP A 270 -7.32 -32.53 9.75
C ASP A 270 -8.76 -32.04 9.59
N ILE A 271 -9.41 -32.35 8.47
CA ILE A 271 -10.82 -32.00 8.23
C ILE A 271 -11.73 -32.69 9.26
N LEU A 272 -11.50 -33.98 9.53
CA LEU A 272 -12.26 -34.71 10.55
C LEU A 272 -12.08 -34.09 11.93
N ASP A 273 -10.85 -33.71 12.30
CA ASP A 273 -10.56 -33.11 13.61
C ASP A 273 -11.15 -31.70 13.73
N ILE A 274 -11.11 -30.92 12.65
CA ILE A 274 -11.78 -29.63 12.53
C ILE A 274 -13.29 -29.79 12.86
N PHE A 275 -13.97 -30.72 12.19
CA PHE A 275 -15.40 -30.97 12.40
C PHE A 275 -15.70 -31.65 13.76
N ARG A 276 -14.84 -32.54 14.27
CA ARG A 276 -14.99 -33.13 15.62
C ARG A 276 -14.94 -32.06 16.70
N SER A 277 -14.02 -31.10 16.58
CA SER A 277 -13.85 -30.01 17.55
C SER A 277 -15.05 -29.06 17.65
N GLU A 278 -15.91 -29.04 16.62
CA GLU A 278 -17.17 -28.29 16.62
C GLU A 278 -18.35 -29.13 17.09
N ARG A 279 -18.39 -30.42 16.72
CA ARG A 279 -19.41 -31.35 17.24
C ARG A 279 -19.38 -31.49 18.76
N SER A 280 -18.23 -31.34 19.40
CA SER A 280 -18.16 -31.38 20.86
C SER A 280 -18.82 -30.19 21.56
N LYS A 281 -19.23 -29.13 20.83
CA LYS A 281 -19.81 -27.90 21.37
C LYS A 281 -21.25 -27.64 20.96
N GLN A 282 -21.75 -28.29 19.90
CA GLN A 282 -23.12 -28.13 19.41
C GLN A 282 -23.87 -29.46 19.48
N ASP A 283 -25.20 -29.40 19.70
CA ASP A 283 -26.10 -30.56 19.61
C ASP A 283 -25.74 -31.43 18.39
N GLU A 284 -25.52 -32.73 18.60
CA GLU A 284 -25.02 -33.69 17.60
C GLU A 284 -25.80 -33.69 16.26
N MET A 285 -27.00 -33.11 16.22
CA MET A 285 -27.85 -33.01 15.04
C MET A 285 -27.60 -31.80 14.13
N SER A 286 -26.83 -30.78 14.50
CA SER A 286 -26.76 -29.53 13.71
C SER A 286 -25.63 -29.43 12.69
N CYS A 287 -24.60 -30.28 12.76
CA CYS A 287 -23.49 -30.23 11.81
C CYS A 287 -23.74 -31.19 10.62
N PRO A 288 -24.10 -30.70 9.42
CA PRO A 288 -24.44 -31.59 8.33
C PRO A 288 -23.16 -32.28 7.85
N LYS A 289 -23.11 -33.62 7.87
CA LYS A 289 -22.08 -34.41 7.15
C LYS A 289 -21.87 -33.94 5.69
N GLY A 290 -22.89 -33.31 5.10
CA GLY A 290 -22.81 -32.64 3.80
C GLY A 290 -21.79 -31.49 3.74
N GLN A 291 -21.67 -30.65 4.78
CA GLN A 291 -20.67 -29.57 4.79
C GLN A 291 -19.24 -30.10 4.86
N GLU A 292 -19.03 -31.18 5.62
CA GLU A 292 -17.74 -31.88 5.71
C GLU A 292 -17.33 -32.44 4.34
N LEU A 293 -18.24 -33.15 3.67
CA LEU A 293 -18.00 -33.67 2.31
C LEU A 293 -17.75 -32.54 1.31
N SER A 294 -18.54 -31.46 1.36
CA SER A 294 -18.35 -30.30 0.49
C SER A 294 -17.00 -29.62 0.71
N LEU A 295 -16.52 -29.52 1.95
CA LEU A 295 -15.19 -28.98 2.23
C LEU A 295 -14.09 -29.88 1.66
N ARG A 296 -14.19 -31.21 1.80
CA ARG A 296 -13.23 -32.15 1.21
C ARG A 296 -13.15 -32.02 -0.31
N LEU A 297 -14.30 -31.95 -0.98
CA LEU A 297 -14.37 -31.75 -2.43
C LEU A 297 -13.77 -30.39 -2.83
N ALA A 298 -14.07 -29.33 -2.08
CA ALA A 298 -13.51 -28.01 -2.33
C ALA A 298 -11.98 -27.98 -2.15
N ILE A 299 -11.44 -28.68 -1.15
CA ILE A 299 -9.98 -28.78 -0.90
C ILE A 299 -9.30 -29.58 -2.02
N ALA A 300 -9.90 -30.68 -2.48
CA ALA A 300 -9.39 -31.46 -3.60
C ALA A 300 -9.28 -30.63 -4.88
N ASP A 301 -10.26 -29.76 -5.14
CA ASP A 301 -10.20 -28.77 -6.22
C ASP A 301 -9.15 -27.68 -5.96
N LEU A 302 -9.06 -27.18 -4.73
CA LEU A 302 -8.14 -26.12 -4.33
C LEU A 302 -6.67 -26.53 -4.53
N ARG A 303 -6.32 -27.81 -4.34
CA ARG A 303 -4.97 -28.34 -4.62
C ARG A 303 -4.52 -28.13 -6.07
N LYS A 304 -5.45 -27.97 -7.00
CA LYS A 304 -5.18 -27.66 -8.42
C LYS A 304 -5.14 -26.15 -8.70
N ASP A 305 -5.65 -25.33 -7.79
CA ASP A 305 -5.68 -23.87 -7.92
C ASP A 305 -4.25 -23.30 -7.77
N LYS A 306 -3.90 -22.37 -8.66
CA LYS A 306 -2.60 -21.68 -8.62
C LYS A 306 -2.47 -20.76 -7.40
N ARG A 307 -3.59 -20.26 -6.86
CA ARG A 307 -3.62 -19.38 -5.68
C ARG A 307 -3.15 -20.08 -4.41
N ALA A 308 -3.32 -21.41 -4.32
CA ALA A 308 -2.91 -22.21 -3.17
C ALA A 308 -1.39 -22.46 -3.08
N LYS A 309 -0.60 -22.12 -4.10
CA LYS A 309 0.86 -22.25 -4.03
C LYS A 309 1.45 -21.20 -3.08
N PRO A 310 2.61 -21.45 -2.45
CA PRO A 310 3.36 -20.44 -1.71
C PRO A 310 3.60 -19.18 -2.54
N TYR A 311 3.64 -18.00 -1.91
CA TYR A 311 3.79 -16.72 -2.60
C TYR A 311 5.10 -16.64 -3.39
N SER A 312 6.20 -17.17 -2.86
CA SER A 312 7.48 -17.30 -3.58
C SER A 312 7.33 -18.09 -4.89
N GLN A 313 6.60 -19.20 -4.83
CA GLN A 313 6.32 -20.04 -6.00
C GLN A 313 5.33 -19.37 -6.97
N ARG A 314 4.32 -18.65 -6.46
CA ARG A 314 3.41 -17.83 -7.27
C ARG A 314 4.16 -16.71 -7.99
N LEU A 315 5.12 -16.06 -7.33
CA LEU A 315 6.00 -15.07 -7.95
C LEU A 315 6.77 -15.72 -9.10
N LEU A 316 7.41 -16.87 -8.89
CA LEU A 316 8.18 -17.59 -9.92
C LEU A 316 7.32 -18.00 -11.12
N ASP A 317 6.09 -18.46 -10.87
CA ASP A 317 5.13 -18.89 -11.89
C ASP A 317 4.37 -17.72 -12.54
N PHE A 318 4.47 -16.50 -11.98
CA PHE A 318 3.70 -15.35 -12.44
C PHE A 318 3.98 -15.04 -13.92
N ARG A 319 2.89 -14.88 -14.67
CA ARG A 319 2.90 -14.45 -16.07
C ARG A 319 2.02 -13.22 -16.17
N ASP A 320 2.62 -12.11 -16.52
CA ASP A 320 1.89 -10.85 -16.63
C ASP A 320 1.06 -10.86 -17.90
N SER A 321 -0.16 -11.41 -17.84
CA SER A 321 -1.10 -11.45 -18.97
C SER A 321 -1.85 -10.13 -19.15
N ALA A 322 -1.92 -9.28 -18.12
CA ALA A 322 -2.68 -8.03 -18.12
C ALA A 322 -1.96 -6.88 -18.84
N THR A 323 -0.62 -6.81 -18.80
CA THR A 323 0.12 -5.70 -19.42
C THR A 323 0.07 -5.74 -20.95
N ALA A 324 -0.29 -4.67 -21.65
CA ALA A 324 -0.24 -4.67 -23.12
C ALA A 324 1.20 -4.84 -23.62
N ILE A 325 1.42 -5.51 -24.77
CA ILE A 325 2.78 -5.76 -25.27
C ILE A 325 3.55 -4.45 -25.54
N GLY A 326 2.87 -3.41 -26.02
CA GLY A 326 3.49 -2.11 -26.26
C GLY A 326 4.08 -1.48 -25.01
N THR A 327 3.48 -1.69 -23.85
CA THR A 327 4.01 -1.24 -22.56
C THR A 327 4.98 -2.26 -21.95
N ALA A 328 4.81 -3.56 -22.20
CA ALA A 328 5.72 -4.60 -21.73
C ALA A 328 7.17 -4.33 -22.17
N VAL A 329 7.37 -3.87 -23.41
CA VAL A 329 8.66 -3.58 -24.03
C VAL A 329 9.53 -2.58 -23.25
N TRP A 330 8.91 -1.69 -22.47
CA TRP A 330 9.60 -0.59 -21.77
C TRP A 330 9.72 -0.82 -20.26
N THR A 331 9.26 -1.97 -19.77
CA THR A 331 9.37 -2.31 -18.34
C THR A 331 10.79 -2.72 -17.97
N THR A 332 11.13 -2.63 -16.68
CA THR A 332 12.45 -3.05 -16.17
C THR A 332 12.75 -4.55 -16.33
N ASN A 333 11.73 -5.35 -16.68
CA ASN A 333 11.77 -6.78 -16.95
C ASN A 333 11.15 -7.10 -18.33
N ALA A 334 11.36 -6.21 -19.31
CA ALA A 334 10.65 -6.22 -20.58
C ALA A 334 10.71 -7.57 -21.31
N ILE A 335 11.88 -8.21 -21.35
CA ILE A 335 12.05 -9.48 -22.06
C ILE A 335 11.20 -10.58 -21.42
N GLU A 336 11.18 -10.65 -20.09
CA GLU A 336 10.36 -11.62 -19.37
C GLU A 336 8.87 -11.43 -19.70
N ILE A 337 8.40 -10.19 -19.65
CA ILE A 337 6.99 -9.87 -19.89
C ILE A 337 6.65 -10.12 -21.36
N VAL A 338 7.47 -9.67 -22.31
CA VAL A 338 7.26 -9.87 -23.76
C VAL A 338 7.28 -11.36 -24.12
N CYS A 339 8.21 -12.15 -23.57
CA CYS A 339 8.24 -13.60 -23.76
C CYS A 339 7.00 -14.30 -23.20
N SER A 340 6.36 -13.74 -22.16
CA SER A 340 5.13 -14.29 -21.61
C SER A 340 3.90 -14.04 -22.51
N LYS A 341 3.99 -13.12 -23.47
CA LYS A 341 2.92 -12.77 -24.42
C LYS A 341 2.96 -13.63 -25.66
N TRP A 342 1.79 -13.94 -26.20
CA TRP A 342 1.67 -14.70 -27.44
C TRP A 342 2.30 -13.96 -28.64
N GLN A 343 2.19 -12.63 -28.70
CA GLN A 343 2.80 -11.84 -29.77
C GLN A 343 4.34 -11.90 -29.71
N GLY A 344 4.90 -11.80 -28.50
CA GLY A 344 6.35 -11.94 -28.30
C GLY A 344 6.83 -13.36 -28.61
N GLN A 345 6.07 -14.38 -28.18
CA GLN A 345 6.32 -15.78 -28.52
C GLN A 345 6.32 -16.03 -30.03
N TYR A 346 5.33 -15.48 -30.74
CA TYR A 346 5.24 -15.56 -32.20
C TYR A 346 6.44 -14.89 -32.86
N MET A 347 6.80 -13.69 -32.42
CA MET A 347 7.97 -12.97 -32.93
C MET A 347 9.27 -13.76 -32.74
N PHE A 348 9.49 -14.34 -31.55
CA PHE A 348 10.66 -15.17 -31.30
C PHE A 348 10.65 -16.48 -32.10
N ALA A 349 9.47 -17.07 -32.33
CA ALA A 349 9.33 -18.27 -33.16
C ALA A 349 9.63 -17.98 -34.64
N VAL A 350 9.12 -16.87 -35.19
CA VAL A 350 9.44 -16.42 -36.55
C VAL A 350 10.93 -16.13 -36.67
N LEU A 351 11.53 -15.43 -35.69
CA LEU A 351 12.97 -15.18 -35.69
C LEU A 351 13.77 -16.47 -35.62
N ALA A 352 13.34 -17.45 -34.81
CA ALA A 352 13.97 -18.75 -34.73
C ALA A 352 13.92 -19.50 -36.08
N LEU A 353 12.81 -19.43 -36.80
CA LEU A 353 12.65 -20.02 -38.11
C LEU A 353 13.59 -19.36 -39.13
N VAL A 354 13.66 -18.03 -39.15
CA VAL A 354 14.60 -17.30 -40.01
C VAL A 354 16.05 -17.72 -39.71
N CYS A 355 16.43 -17.79 -38.43
CA CYS A 355 17.76 -18.26 -38.02
C CYS A 355 18.03 -19.73 -38.40
N ALA A 356 17.00 -20.58 -38.43
CA ALA A 356 17.15 -21.97 -38.87
C ALA A 356 17.36 -22.08 -40.38
N LEU A 357 16.69 -21.23 -41.17
CA LEU A 357 16.76 -21.24 -42.63
C LEU A 357 18.10 -20.76 -43.18
N ILE A 358 18.79 -19.83 -42.50
CA ILE A 358 20.11 -19.32 -42.91
C ILE A 358 21.11 -20.48 -43.17
N PRO A 359 21.35 -21.41 -42.21
CA PRO A 359 22.11 -22.63 -42.43
C PRO A 359 21.75 -23.43 -43.68
N PHE A 360 20.47 -23.67 -43.93
CA PHE A 360 20.02 -24.47 -45.08
C PHE A 360 20.34 -23.78 -46.41
N PHE A 361 20.16 -22.46 -46.48
CA PHE A 361 20.53 -21.69 -47.66
C PHE A 361 22.04 -21.62 -47.85
N THR A 362 22.80 -21.44 -46.76
CA THR A 362 24.26 -21.47 -46.82
C THR A 362 24.75 -22.83 -47.34
N LEU A 363 24.17 -23.94 -46.87
CA LEU A 363 24.49 -25.32 -47.29
C LEU A 363 24.14 -25.62 -48.76
N GLY A 364 23.10 -24.99 -49.30
CA GLY A 364 22.67 -25.18 -50.69
C GLY A 364 23.51 -24.43 -51.72
N ASP A 365 24.37 -23.52 -51.29
CA ASP A 365 25.23 -22.73 -52.17
C ASP A 365 26.42 -23.59 -52.66
N LYS A 366 26.60 -23.69 -53.98
CA LYS A 366 27.68 -24.49 -54.60
C LYS A 366 29.08 -24.06 -54.13
N LEU A 367 29.20 -22.85 -53.59
CA LEU A 367 30.38 -22.26 -52.96
C LEU A 367 30.90 -23.01 -51.70
N LEU A 368 30.17 -23.98 -51.13
CA LEU A 368 30.68 -24.84 -50.05
C LEU A 368 31.52 -26.04 -50.53
N THR A 369 31.52 -26.33 -51.83
CA THR A 369 32.15 -27.55 -52.37
C THR A 369 33.65 -27.40 -52.64
N THR A 370 34.19 -26.18 -52.61
CA THR A 370 35.63 -25.94 -52.72
C THR A 370 36.20 -25.47 -51.38
N TRP A 371 37.27 -26.13 -50.91
CA TRP A 371 38.00 -25.76 -49.69
C TRP A 371 38.55 -24.32 -49.73
N GLN A 372 38.77 -23.82 -50.95
CA GLN A 372 39.06 -22.44 -51.29
C GLN A 372 37.99 -21.99 -52.30
N SER A 373 37.14 -21.06 -51.91
CA SER A 373 36.32 -20.33 -52.87
C SER A 373 37.26 -19.37 -53.60
N THR A 374 37.52 -19.61 -54.89
CA THR A 374 38.39 -18.76 -55.72
C THR A 374 37.95 -17.30 -55.74
N ASP A 375 36.68 -17.02 -55.41
CA ASP A 375 36.12 -15.68 -55.47
C ASP A 375 36.09 -14.96 -54.11
N TYR A 376 36.31 -15.67 -53.00
CA TYR A 376 36.16 -15.11 -51.67
C TYR A 376 37.07 -15.86 -50.71
N HIS A 377 38.09 -15.17 -50.19
CA HIS A 377 39.04 -15.63 -49.18
C HIS A 377 38.39 -15.97 -47.80
N VAL A 378 37.16 -16.51 -47.79
CA VAL A 378 36.43 -16.97 -46.61
C VAL A 378 36.64 -18.46 -46.45
N VAL A 379 37.36 -18.84 -45.40
CA VAL A 379 37.80 -20.22 -45.21
C VAL A 379 36.62 -21.13 -44.85
N LEU A 380 36.53 -22.30 -45.50
CA LEU A 380 35.45 -23.29 -45.32
C LEU A 380 35.19 -23.63 -43.84
N TRP A 381 36.25 -23.71 -43.03
CA TRP A 381 36.11 -24.01 -41.60
C TRP A 381 35.34 -22.90 -40.85
N PHE A 382 35.46 -21.62 -41.22
CA PHE A 382 34.69 -20.55 -40.56
C PHE A 382 33.19 -20.72 -40.80
N LYS A 383 32.78 -21.05 -42.03
CA LYS A 383 31.37 -21.32 -42.34
C LYS A 383 30.84 -22.55 -41.60
N VAL A 384 31.62 -23.63 -41.56
CA VAL A 384 31.20 -24.93 -41.03
C VAL A 384 31.32 -25.04 -39.50
N VAL A 385 32.42 -24.57 -38.93
CA VAL A 385 32.74 -24.71 -37.50
C VAL A 385 32.17 -23.57 -36.68
N TYR A 386 32.04 -22.38 -37.26
CA TYR A 386 31.60 -21.19 -36.54
C TYR A 386 30.20 -20.72 -36.94
N TYR A 387 30.02 -20.34 -38.20
CA TYR A 387 28.81 -19.66 -38.67
C TYR A 387 27.55 -20.56 -38.60
N LEU A 388 27.64 -21.80 -39.10
CA LEU A 388 26.55 -22.76 -39.06
C LEU A 388 26.12 -23.09 -37.60
N PRO A 389 27.02 -23.49 -36.69
CA PRO A 389 26.67 -23.72 -35.29
C PRO A 389 26.12 -22.48 -34.58
N PHE A 390 26.60 -21.28 -34.90
CA PHE A 390 26.08 -20.03 -34.34
C PHE A 390 24.58 -19.84 -34.65
N TRP A 391 24.19 -19.97 -35.92
CA TRP A 391 22.79 -19.79 -36.33
C TRP A 391 21.88 -20.91 -35.86
N ILE A 392 22.34 -22.17 -35.92
CA ILE A 392 21.60 -23.32 -35.39
C ILE A 392 21.40 -23.18 -33.89
N SER A 393 22.47 -22.87 -33.13
CA SER A 393 22.37 -22.65 -31.69
C SER A 393 21.43 -21.50 -31.37
N THR A 394 21.46 -20.42 -32.15
CA THR A 394 20.57 -19.26 -31.98
C THR A 394 19.11 -19.66 -32.17
N SER A 395 18.81 -20.37 -33.26
CA SER A 395 17.46 -20.87 -33.53
C SER A 395 16.94 -21.77 -32.40
N LEU A 396 17.75 -22.76 -31.98
CA LEU A 396 17.38 -23.69 -30.90
C LEU A 396 17.13 -22.97 -29.57
N VAL A 397 17.94 -21.96 -29.24
CA VAL A 397 17.72 -21.16 -28.03
C VAL A 397 16.46 -20.32 -28.14
N LEU A 398 16.18 -19.69 -29.29
CA LEU A 398 14.94 -18.94 -29.47
C LEU A 398 13.70 -19.85 -29.32
N VAL A 399 13.70 -21.04 -29.94
CA VAL A 399 12.64 -22.04 -29.75
C VAL A 399 12.52 -22.46 -28.28
N LYS A 400 13.66 -22.75 -27.63
CA LYS A 400 13.70 -23.12 -26.22
C LYS A 400 13.16 -22.00 -25.33
N SER A 401 13.47 -20.74 -25.61
CA SER A 401 12.97 -19.59 -24.85
C SER A 401 11.46 -19.42 -25.02
N VAL A 402 10.91 -19.64 -26.22
CA VAL A 402 9.46 -19.67 -26.46
C VAL A 402 8.82 -20.81 -25.65
N TYR A 403 9.39 -22.02 -25.71
CA TYR A 403 8.91 -23.17 -24.94
C TYR A 403 8.96 -22.90 -23.43
N GLU A 404 10.07 -22.37 -22.92
CA GLU A 404 10.23 -22.06 -21.51
C GLU A 404 9.26 -20.98 -21.05
N ALA A 405 9.04 -19.93 -21.85
CA ALA A 405 8.08 -18.89 -21.50
C ALA A 405 6.63 -19.39 -21.50
N ARG A 406 6.29 -20.30 -22.42
CA ARG A 406 4.94 -20.85 -22.59
C ARG A 406 4.62 -21.98 -21.61
N TYR A 407 5.55 -22.89 -21.34
CA TYR A 407 5.27 -24.14 -20.64
C TYR A 407 6.01 -24.25 -19.31
N VAL A 408 7.17 -23.58 -19.17
CA VAL A 408 7.94 -23.58 -17.93
C VAL A 408 7.64 -22.28 -17.17
N ARG A 409 8.52 -21.27 -17.24
CA ARG A 409 8.39 -19.98 -16.55
C ARG A 409 9.05 -18.86 -17.37
N PRO A 410 8.45 -17.65 -17.46
CA PRO A 410 9.02 -16.54 -18.22
C PRO A 410 10.43 -16.13 -17.79
N HIS A 411 10.73 -16.15 -16.49
CA HIS A 411 12.07 -15.76 -16.01
C HIS A 411 13.16 -16.76 -16.44
N LYS A 412 12.80 -18.03 -16.69
CA LYS A 412 13.74 -19.03 -17.21
C LYS A 412 14.05 -18.75 -18.67
N ALA A 413 13.04 -18.41 -19.47
CA ALA A 413 13.24 -17.96 -20.85
C ALA A 413 14.15 -16.73 -20.93
N ARG A 414 13.96 -15.75 -20.05
CA ARG A 414 14.87 -14.61 -19.89
C ARG A 414 16.30 -15.05 -19.57
N ALA A 415 16.49 -15.94 -18.61
CA ALA A 415 17.80 -16.47 -18.25
C ALA A 415 18.47 -17.21 -19.42
N THR A 416 17.69 -17.97 -20.20
CA THR A 416 18.16 -18.67 -21.41
C THR A 416 18.58 -17.69 -22.51
N LEU A 417 17.78 -16.65 -22.79
CA LEU A 417 18.13 -15.60 -23.76
C LEU A 417 19.40 -14.86 -23.34
N LYS A 418 19.54 -14.55 -22.06
CA LYS A 418 20.72 -13.89 -21.50
C LYS A 418 21.98 -14.77 -21.56
N ALA A 419 21.84 -16.06 -21.26
CA ALA A 419 22.94 -17.01 -21.43
C ALA A 419 23.37 -17.10 -22.91
N GLN A 420 22.42 -16.98 -23.84
CA GLN A 420 22.72 -16.98 -25.27
C GLN A 420 23.41 -15.72 -25.75
N SER A 421 23.02 -14.53 -25.29
CA SER A 421 23.74 -13.29 -25.67
C SER A 421 25.18 -13.29 -25.16
N PHE A 422 25.43 -13.89 -23.99
CA PHE A 422 26.81 -14.15 -23.52
C PHE A 422 27.55 -15.12 -24.46
N ARG A 423 26.92 -16.23 -24.85
CA ARG A 423 27.50 -17.19 -25.80
C ARG A 423 27.80 -16.57 -27.15
N TRP A 424 26.96 -15.67 -27.65
CA TRP A 424 27.24 -14.94 -28.89
C TRP A 424 28.52 -14.12 -28.78
N ASN A 425 28.71 -13.36 -27.70
CA ASN A 425 29.95 -12.61 -27.48
C ASN A 425 31.18 -13.53 -27.41
N LEU A 426 31.07 -14.66 -26.70
CA LEU A 426 32.15 -15.64 -26.63
C LEU A 426 32.46 -16.24 -28.00
N LEU A 427 31.44 -16.57 -28.78
CA LEU A 427 31.58 -17.06 -30.15
C LEU A 427 32.25 -16.00 -31.03
N PHE A 428 31.78 -14.75 -31.06
CA PHE A 428 32.42 -13.67 -31.81
C PHE A 428 33.89 -13.50 -31.42
N LEU A 429 34.22 -13.56 -30.13
CA LEU A 429 35.60 -13.50 -29.66
C LEU A 429 36.44 -14.68 -30.16
N ILE A 430 35.92 -15.92 -30.11
CA ILE A 430 36.59 -17.10 -30.67
C ILE A 430 36.82 -16.92 -32.16
N GLY A 431 35.85 -16.37 -32.90
CA GLY A 431 36.00 -16.05 -34.32
C GLY A 431 37.15 -15.08 -34.56
N VAL A 432 37.24 -14.00 -33.78
CA VAL A 432 38.33 -13.01 -33.89
C VAL A 432 39.69 -13.65 -33.61
N VAL A 433 39.79 -14.45 -32.53
CA VAL A 433 41.05 -15.12 -32.15
C VAL A 433 41.47 -16.15 -33.20
N ALA A 434 40.52 -16.93 -33.72
CA ALA A 434 40.80 -17.91 -34.75
C ALA A 434 41.31 -17.23 -36.01
N GLU A 435 40.73 -16.08 -36.39
CA GLU A 435 41.20 -15.32 -37.53
C GLU A 435 42.60 -14.76 -37.32
N ILE A 436 42.89 -14.15 -36.17
CA ILE A 436 44.25 -13.71 -35.82
C ILE A 436 45.25 -14.88 -35.88
N ALA A 437 44.88 -16.06 -35.38
CA ALA A 437 45.73 -17.23 -35.43
C ALA A 437 46.01 -17.70 -36.87
N GLN A 438 45.03 -17.58 -37.78
CA GLN A 438 45.24 -17.88 -39.20
C GLN A 438 46.25 -16.94 -39.84
N ILE A 439 46.12 -15.63 -39.55
CA ILE A 439 47.04 -14.60 -40.04
C ILE A 439 48.46 -14.92 -39.59
N LEU A 440 48.64 -15.27 -38.32
CA LEU A 440 49.94 -15.62 -37.74
C LEU A 440 50.51 -16.94 -38.29
N ALA A 441 49.65 -17.90 -38.63
CA ALA A 441 50.05 -19.19 -39.18
C ALA A 441 50.40 -19.12 -40.67
N GLY A 442 50.17 -17.98 -41.34
CA GLY A 442 50.44 -17.82 -42.78
C GLY A 442 49.60 -18.76 -43.66
N GLN A 443 48.45 -19.24 -43.17
CA GLN A 443 47.59 -20.19 -43.88
C GLN A 443 46.68 -19.54 -44.94
N HIS A 444 47.00 -18.32 -45.36
CA HIS A 444 46.25 -17.61 -46.39
C HIS A 444 46.83 -17.89 -47.79
N GLU A 445 46.03 -17.59 -48.82
CA GLU A 445 46.46 -17.79 -50.21
C GLU A 445 47.70 -16.94 -50.56
N PRO A 446 48.60 -17.43 -51.42
CA PRO A 446 49.75 -16.66 -51.88
C PRO A 446 49.30 -15.33 -52.49
N GLY A 447 49.78 -14.20 -51.92
CA GLY A 447 49.40 -12.85 -52.33
C GLY A 447 48.35 -12.18 -51.44
N TRP A 448 47.75 -12.90 -50.49
CA TRP A 448 46.90 -12.32 -49.45
C TRP A 448 47.71 -11.40 -48.55
N THR A 449 47.13 -10.26 -48.18
CA THR A 449 47.72 -9.29 -47.26
C THR A 449 46.84 -9.13 -46.01
N VAL A 450 47.44 -8.69 -44.90
CA VAL A 450 46.69 -8.30 -43.70
C VAL A 450 45.65 -7.21 -44.03
N ALA A 451 45.93 -6.37 -45.01
CA ALA A 451 45.01 -5.34 -45.50
C ALA A 451 43.74 -5.95 -46.13
N ASP A 452 43.81 -7.15 -46.70
CA ASP A 452 42.63 -7.82 -47.28
C ASP A 452 41.68 -8.35 -46.21
N THR A 453 42.20 -8.77 -45.07
CA THR A 453 41.38 -9.24 -43.93
C THR A 453 40.86 -8.13 -43.04
N LEU A 454 41.58 -7.01 -43.01
CA LEU A 454 41.09 -5.76 -42.43
C LEU A 454 40.27 -4.94 -43.44
N SER A 455 40.20 -5.36 -44.71
CA SER A 455 39.39 -4.69 -45.71
C SER A 455 37.91 -4.77 -45.32
N VAL A 456 37.11 -3.89 -45.90
CA VAL A 456 35.67 -3.84 -45.60
C VAL A 456 34.96 -5.17 -45.91
N ASN A 457 35.54 -6.01 -46.78
CA ASN A 457 35.01 -7.31 -47.14
C ASN A 457 35.61 -8.48 -46.31
N GLY A 458 36.52 -8.19 -45.37
CA GLY A 458 37.20 -9.19 -44.56
C GLY A 458 36.39 -9.63 -43.33
N ILE A 459 36.49 -10.91 -42.97
CA ILE A 459 35.77 -11.52 -41.82
C ILE A 459 36.18 -10.85 -40.51
N ALA A 460 37.47 -10.50 -40.35
CA ALA A 460 37.95 -9.84 -39.15
C ALA A 460 37.26 -8.48 -38.95
N PHE A 461 37.02 -7.72 -40.02
CA PHE A 461 36.30 -6.46 -39.97
C PHE A 461 34.83 -6.67 -39.54
N GLU A 462 34.14 -7.66 -40.09
CA GLU A 462 32.77 -8.01 -39.65
C GLU A 462 32.74 -8.36 -38.17
N LEU A 463 33.62 -9.27 -37.72
CA LEU A 463 33.67 -9.71 -36.31
C LEU A 463 34.04 -8.56 -35.35
N MET A 464 34.93 -7.66 -35.75
CA MET A 464 35.29 -6.46 -34.98
C MET A 464 34.14 -5.46 -34.86
N LEU A 465 33.22 -5.41 -35.84
CA LEU A 465 32.00 -4.60 -35.73
C LEU A 465 30.92 -5.29 -34.90
N PHE A 466 30.78 -6.61 -35.03
CA PHE A 466 29.78 -7.36 -34.28
C PHE A 466 30.08 -7.43 -32.79
N LEU A 467 31.34 -7.64 -32.40
CA LEU A 467 31.69 -7.86 -31.00
C LEU A 467 31.29 -6.68 -30.09
N PRO A 468 31.59 -5.40 -30.42
CA PRO A 468 31.12 -4.26 -29.63
C PRO A 468 29.60 -4.12 -29.63
N ALA A 469 28.94 -4.42 -30.76
CA ALA A 469 27.50 -4.27 -30.90
C ALA A 469 26.73 -5.37 -30.14
N SER A 470 27.19 -6.62 -30.21
CA SER A 470 26.67 -7.74 -29.44
C SER A 470 27.00 -7.61 -27.95
N MET A 471 28.16 -7.03 -27.62
CA MET A 471 28.50 -6.67 -26.25
C MET A 471 27.57 -5.57 -25.75
N LEU A 472 27.31 -4.51 -26.51
CA LEU A 472 26.34 -3.47 -26.15
C LEU A 472 24.93 -4.06 -25.94
N VAL A 473 24.50 -4.97 -26.81
CA VAL A 473 23.22 -5.68 -26.64
C VAL A 473 23.25 -6.52 -25.36
N TYR A 474 24.27 -7.33 -25.13
CA TYR A 474 24.41 -8.09 -23.88
C TYR A 474 24.39 -7.19 -22.65
N LEU A 475 25.14 -6.08 -22.65
CA LEU A 475 25.16 -5.11 -21.56
C LEU A 475 23.77 -4.49 -21.40
N THR A 476 23.07 -4.11 -22.46
CA THR A 476 21.69 -3.58 -22.33
C THR A 476 20.70 -4.62 -21.80
N PHE A 477 20.76 -5.88 -22.25
CA PHE A 477 20.01 -6.99 -21.64
C PHE A 477 20.32 -7.15 -20.14
N GLU A 478 21.58 -6.97 -19.76
CA GLU A 478 22.05 -7.17 -18.40
C GLU A 478 21.64 -6.03 -17.46
N TYR A 479 21.84 -4.79 -17.90
CA TYR A 479 21.77 -3.61 -17.02
C TYR A 479 20.46 -2.85 -17.16
N ARG A 480 19.93 -2.74 -18.38
CA ARG A 480 18.84 -1.83 -18.73
C ARG A 480 17.92 -2.49 -19.73
N GLU A 481 17.17 -3.49 -19.25
CA GLU A 481 16.17 -4.15 -20.09
C GLU A 481 15.17 -3.17 -20.69
N GLU A 482 14.93 -1.99 -20.11
CA GLU A 482 14.10 -0.96 -20.74
C GLU A 482 14.65 -0.43 -22.10
N TYR A 483 15.95 -0.57 -22.37
CA TYR A 483 16.60 -0.11 -23.61
C TYR A 483 16.84 -1.23 -24.62
N TRP A 484 16.41 -2.47 -24.34
CA TRP A 484 16.69 -3.58 -25.26
C TRP A 484 16.15 -3.34 -26.68
N VAL A 485 14.93 -2.81 -26.84
CA VAL A 485 14.38 -2.51 -28.18
C VAL A 485 15.18 -1.43 -28.92
N PRO A 486 15.46 -0.25 -28.33
CA PRO A 486 16.37 0.72 -28.92
C PRO A 486 17.75 0.13 -29.27
N SER A 487 18.32 -0.72 -28.40
CA SER A 487 19.62 -1.36 -28.64
C SER A 487 19.59 -2.38 -29.76
N TRP A 488 18.52 -3.17 -29.88
CA TRP A 488 18.29 -4.06 -31.01
C TRP A 488 18.05 -3.31 -32.31
N LEU A 489 17.35 -2.17 -32.27
CA LEU A 489 17.17 -1.31 -33.44
C LEU A 489 18.52 -0.74 -33.89
N MET A 490 19.31 -0.20 -32.96
CA MET A 490 20.67 0.26 -33.23
C MET A 490 21.53 -0.84 -33.84
N LEU A 491 21.53 -2.04 -33.23
CA LEU A 491 22.23 -3.19 -33.78
C LEU A 491 21.72 -3.53 -35.18
N ALA A 492 20.41 -3.60 -35.38
CA ALA A 492 19.82 -3.91 -36.68
C ALA A 492 20.19 -2.86 -37.74
N ILE A 493 20.21 -1.57 -37.40
CA ILE A 493 20.63 -0.49 -38.30
C ILE A 493 22.12 -0.63 -38.63
N VAL A 494 22.98 -0.80 -37.63
CA VAL A 494 24.43 -0.97 -37.82
C VAL A 494 24.69 -2.17 -38.72
N VAL A 495 24.11 -3.34 -38.37
CA VAL A 495 24.22 -4.56 -39.18
C VAL A 495 23.68 -4.32 -40.58
N SER A 496 22.54 -3.65 -40.73
CA SER A 496 21.95 -3.44 -42.05
C SER A 496 22.79 -2.54 -42.95
N VAL A 497 23.33 -1.45 -42.40
CA VAL A 497 24.20 -0.52 -43.14
C VAL A 497 25.51 -1.21 -43.51
N THR A 498 26.14 -1.90 -42.55
CA THR A 498 27.39 -2.65 -42.78
C THR A 498 27.18 -3.74 -43.82
N TYR A 499 26.15 -4.58 -43.68
CA TYR A 499 25.90 -5.68 -44.61
C TYR A 499 25.47 -5.20 -45.99
N SER A 500 24.68 -4.12 -46.08
CA SER A 500 24.29 -3.56 -47.38
C SER A 500 25.49 -3.03 -48.15
N PHE A 501 26.51 -2.52 -47.44
CA PHE A 501 27.75 -2.05 -48.04
C PHE A 501 28.66 -3.21 -48.48
N ILE A 502 28.86 -4.20 -47.61
CA ILE A 502 29.74 -5.36 -47.85
C ILE A 502 29.17 -6.26 -48.95
N TRP A 503 27.88 -6.57 -48.89
CA TRP A 503 27.25 -7.59 -49.72
C TRP A 503 26.52 -7.04 -50.94
N ARG A 504 26.81 -5.80 -51.37
CA ARG A 504 26.17 -5.17 -52.55
C ARG A 504 26.32 -5.99 -53.84
N ALA A 505 27.37 -6.81 -53.94
CA ALA A 505 27.62 -7.69 -55.08
C ALA A 505 26.69 -8.92 -55.10
N PHE A 506 26.03 -9.23 -53.97
CA PHE A 506 25.18 -10.40 -53.82
C PHE A 506 23.75 -10.00 -53.51
N LEU A 507 22.93 -10.01 -54.56
CA LEU A 507 21.54 -9.58 -54.50
C LEU A 507 20.75 -10.27 -53.37
N TRP A 508 20.98 -11.55 -53.11
CA TRP A 508 20.24 -12.28 -52.05
C TRP A 508 20.58 -11.82 -50.63
N TYR A 509 21.86 -11.68 -50.30
CA TYR A 509 22.30 -11.19 -48.98
C TYR A 509 21.88 -9.75 -48.78
N PHE A 510 21.98 -8.93 -49.83
CA PHE A 510 21.46 -7.57 -49.83
C PHE A 510 19.95 -7.54 -49.55
N MET A 511 19.15 -8.33 -50.27
CA MET A 511 17.69 -8.39 -50.08
C MET A 511 17.30 -8.90 -48.68
N THR A 512 18.02 -9.90 -48.16
CA THR A 512 17.81 -10.41 -46.79
C THR A 512 18.13 -9.35 -45.75
N THR A 513 19.22 -8.61 -45.94
CA THR A 513 19.63 -7.50 -45.07
C THR A 513 18.60 -6.39 -45.08
N VAL A 514 18.16 -5.97 -46.27
CA VAL A 514 17.10 -4.96 -46.44
C VAL A 514 15.80 -5.44 -45.79
N PHE A 515 15.42 -6.70 -45.96
CA PHE A 515 14.24 -7.27 -45.33
C PHE A 515 14.33 -7.21 -43.80
N VAL A 516 15.46 -7.64 -43.21
CA VAL A 516 15.68 -7.57 -41.76
C VAL A 516 15.63 -6.12 -41.28
N ALA A 517 16.29 -5.19 -41.97
CA ALA A 517 16.27 -3.76 -41.66
C ALA A 517 14.86 -3.18 -41.66
N VAL A 518 14.09 -3.44 -42.72
CA VAL A 518 12.70 -2.98 -42.88
C VAL A 518 11.81 -3.62 -41.83
N PHE A 519 11.97 -4.92 -41.57
CA PHE A 519 11.19 -5.63 -40.55
C PHE A 519 11.46 -5.07 -39.16
N THR A 520 12.72 -4.92 -38.75
CA THR A 520 13.08 -4.37 -37.43
C THR A 520 12.65 -2.92 -37.28
N SER A 521 12.78 -2.12 -38.34
CA SER A 521 12.35 -0.71 -38.34
C SER A 521 10.82 -0.61 -38.27
N SER A 522 10.09 -1.46 -39.01
CA SER A 522 8.62 -1.51 -38.98
C SER A 522 8.11 -1.96 -37.61
N LEU A 523 8.76 -2.96 -37.00
CA LEU A 523 8.44 -3.43 -35.66
C LEU A 523 8.70 -2.34 -34.61
N PHE A 524 9.80 -1.60 -34.71
CA PHE A 524 10.08 -0.47 -33.84
C PHE A 524 9.04 0.63 -34.00
N THR A 525 8.75 1.05 -35.24
CA THR A 525 7.70 2.04 -35.52
C THR A 525 6.35 1.59 -34.98
N TYR A 526 6.00 0.31 -35.14
CA TYR A 526 4.79 -0.27 -34.55
C TYR A 526 4.74 -0.13 -33.03
N PHE A 527 5.84 -0.45 -32.32
CA PHE A 527 5.91 -0.27 -30.87
C PHE A 527 5.84 1.20 -30.44
N VAL A 528 6.50 2.11 -31.17
CA VAL A 528 6.44 3.55 -30.92
C VAL A 528 5.02 4.09 -31.12
N VAL A 529 4.34 3.72 -32.20
CA VAL A 529 2.97 4.13 -32.50
C VAL A 529 2.00 3.61 -31.44
N ILE A 530 2.11 2.34 -31.04
CA ILE A 530 1.30 1.78 -29.95
C ILE A 530 1.56 2.55 -28.65
N ARG A 531 2.82 2.84 -28.34
CA ARG A 531 3.17 3.60 -27.13
C ARG A 531 2.52 4.98 -27.15
N ILE A 532 2.66 5.72 -28.25
CA ILE A 532 2.04 7.05 -28.39
C ILE A 532 0.52 6.98 -28.24
N LYS A 533 -0.15 6.01 -28.89
CA LYS A 533 -1.60 5.81 -28.78
C LYS A 533 -2.02 5.48 -27.34
N THR A 534 -1.30 4.59 -26.69
CA THR A 534 -1.56 4.15 -25.31
C THR A 534 -1.38 5.31 -24.32
N ILE A 535 -0.30 6.08 -24.45
CA ILE A 535 -0.05 7.30 -23.65
C ILE A 535 -1.14 8.34 -23.92
N GLY A 536 -1.56 8.53 -25.17
CA GLY A 536 -2.62 9.45 -25.54
C GLY A 536 -3.98 9.09 -24.93
N GLU A 537 -4.32 7.80 -24.90
CA GLU A 537 -5.54 7.32 -24.24
C GLU A 537 -5.48 7.48 -22.72
N ALA A 538 -4.36 7.10 -22.10
CA ALA A 538 -4.14 7.27 -20.66
C ALA A 538 -4.23 8.75 -20.24
N ARG A 539 -3.63 9.65 -21.01
CA ARG A 539 -3.73 11.11 -20.80
C ARG A 539 -5.16 11.62 -20.90
N ARG A 540 -5.94 11.15 -21.89
CA ARG A 540 -7.35 11.56 -22.04
C ARG A 540 -8.18 11.14 -20.84
N LYS A 541 -8.07 9.89 -20.40
CA LYS A 541 -8.81 9.41 -19.23
C LYS A 541 -8.37 10.12 -17.94
N LEU A 542 -7.08 10.42 -17.79
CA LEU A 542 -6.51 11.09 -16.62
C LEU A 542 -6.83 12.58 -16.56
N GLY A 543 -6.93 13.26 -17.70
CA GLY A 543 -7.12 14.72 -17.76
C GLY A 543 -8.37 15.20 -17.00
N PHE A 544 -9.46 14.43 -17.02
CA PHE A 544 -10.66 14.74 -16.26
C PHE A 544 -10.39 14.75 -14.74
N ASN A 545 -9.67 13.73 -14.27
CA ASN A 545 -9.40 13.58 -12.85
C ASN A 545 -8.30 14.53 -12.36
N VAL A 546 -7.27 14.78 -13.17
CA VAL A 546 -6.24 15.79 -12.89
C VAL A 546 -6.87 17.14 -12.65
N LYS A 547 -7.89 17.50 -13.44
CA LYS A 547 -8.63 18.74 -13.24
C LYS A 547 -9.28 18.80 -11.85
N ARG A 548 -9.94 17.72 -11.41
CA ARG A 548 -10.53 17.63 -10.05
C ARG A 548 -9.46 17.73 -8.96
N TYR A 549 -8.31 17.08 -9.12
CA TYR A 549 -7.20 17.21 -8.18
C TYR A 549 -6.63 18.63 -8.12
N LEU A 550 -6.54 19.32 -9.25
CA LEU A 550 -6.08 20.70 -9.30
C LEU A 550 -7.09 21.67 -8.68
N GLU A 551 -8.39 21.45 -8.92
CA GLU A 551 -9.48 22.19 -8.28
C GLU A 551 -9.42 22.00 -6.75
N GLU A 552 -9.35 20.75 -6.26
CA GLU A 552 -9.22 20.46 -4.82
C GLU A 552 -7.93 21.03 -4.21
N TRP A 553 -6.80 20.92 -4.93
CA TRP A 553 -5.54 21.52 -4.49
C TRP A 553 -5.65 23.04 -4.34
N SER A 554 -6.33 23.70 -5.28
CA SER A 554 -6.56 25.14 -5.20
C SER A 554 -7.42 25.52 -4.00
N HIS A 555 -8.40 24.68 -3.63
CA HIS A 555 -9.19 24.87 -2.42
C HIS A 555 -8.36 24.70 -1.14
N CYS A 556 -7.49 23.68 -1.06
CA CYS A 556 -6.57 23.52 0.08
C CYS A 556 -5.63 24.72 0.24
N LEU A 557 -5.14 25.28 -0.87
CA LEU A 557 -4.31 26.49 -0.87
C LEU A 557 -5.12 27.73 -0.44
N GLN A 558 -6.33 27.91 -0.95
CA GLN A 558 -7.16 29.06 -0.55
C GLN A 558 -7.49 29.03 0.96
N ALA A 559 -7.82 27.85 1.50
CA ALA A 559 -8.15 27.67 2.91
C ALA A 559 -6.98 27.99 3.86
N THR A 560 -5.74 27.78 3.41
CA THR A 560 -4.54 28.15 4.19
C THR A 560 -4.23 29.64 4.12
N SER A 561 -4.67 30.35 3.08
CA SER A 561 -4.43 31.81 2.96
C SER A 561 -5.42 32.70 3.70
N SER A 562 -6.59 32.19 4.11
CA SER A 562 -7.69 33.03 4.63
C SER A 562 -7.65 33.31 6.12
N VAL A 563 -6.67 32.79 6.87
CA VAL A 563 -6.72 32.77 8.35
C VAL A 563 -6.21 34.07 8.99
N ASP A 564 -5.38 34.88 8.33
CA ASP A 564 -4.68 36.01 9.01
C ASP A 564 -4.72 37.37 8.28
N ALA A 565 -5.69 37.61 7.39
CA ALA A 565 -5.89 38.97 6.88
C ALA A 565 -6.88 39.71 7.81
N PRO A 566 -6.41 40.62 8.71
CA PRO A 566 -7.33 41.49 9.45
C PRO A 566 -8.18 42.27 8.46
N ASP A 567 -9.47 42.33 8.75
CA ASP A 567 -10.54 42.88 7.91
C ASP A 567 -10.38 44.41 7.77
N VAL A 568 -9.39 44.84 6.99
CA VAL A 568 -9.18 46.24 6.63
C VAL A 568 -10.04 46.50 5.41
N GLY A 569 -11.21 47.10 5.68
CA GLY A 569 -12.33 47.28 4.75
C GLY A 569 -11.96 47.64 3.31
N ARG A 570 -12.58 46.94 2.37
CA ARG A 570 -12.66 47.34 0.96
C ARG A 570 -14.07 47.17 0.43
N ASP A 571 -14.81 48.27 0.51
CA ASP A 571 -15.77 48.69 -0.50
C ASP A 571 -15.04 48.90 -1.83
N LEU A 572 -15.04 47.90 -2.72
CA LEU A 572 -14.75 48.14 -4.14
C LEU A 572 -15.66 47.29 -5.03
N ASN A 573 -16.58 48.00 -5.68
CA ASN A 573 -17.43 47.58 -6.78
C ASN A 573 -16.67 46.77 -7.85
N HIS A 574 -17.07 45.51 -8.06
CA HIS A 574 -16.72 44.76 -9.26
C HIS A 574 -17.95 44.43 -10.11
N LYS A 575 -18.32 45.40 -10.96
CA LYS A 575 -19.01 45.14 -12.23
C LYS A 575 -17.96 45.00 -13.32
N GLY A 576 -17.86 43.82 -13.93
CA GLY A 576 -17.12 43.63 -15.17
C GLY A 576 -16.42 42.29 -15.30
N VAL A 577 -17.17 41.21 -15.51
CA VAL A 577 -16.59 39.95 -16.04
C VAL A 577 -17.17 39.72 -17.42
N GLY A 578 -16.40 40.15 -18.42
CA GLY A 578 -16.64 39.89 -19.83
C GLY A 578 -16.20 38.47 -20.20
N ARG A 579 -17.02 37.84 -21.05
CA ARG A 579 -16.75 36.62 -21.81
C ARG A 579 -15.35 36.61 -22.42
N VAL A 580 -14.60 35.54 -22.19
CA VAL A 580 -13.61 35.04 -23.16
C VAL A 580 -13.77 33.52 -23.25
N LEU A 581 -14.40 33.08 -24.35
CA LEU A 581 -14.47 31.70 -24.80
C LEU A 581 -13.61 31.58 -26.07
N HIS A 582 -12.95 30.43 -26.20
CA HIS A 582 -12.29 29.86 -27.39
C HIS A 582 -10.79 30.16 -27.62
N SER A 583 -9.95 29.29 -27.07
CA SER A 583 -8.71 28.87 -27.71
C SER A 583 -8.42 27.40 -27.41
N ARG A 584 -8.47 26.57 -28.46
CA ARG A 584 -8.35 25.11 -28.43
C ARG A 584 -6.89 24.72 -28.69
N ARG A 585 -5.96 25.04 -27.78
CA ARG A 585 -4.60 24.47 -27.74
C ARG A 585 -4.16 24.31 -26.29
N LEU A 586 -3.99 23.06 -25.86
CA LEU A 586 -3.34 22.69 -24.60
C LEU A 586 -1.85 23.06 -24.67
N HIS A 587 -1.52 24.29 -24.29
CA HIS A 587 -0.17 24.71 -23.90
C HIS A 587 0.04 24.47 -22.39
N PRO A 588 1.30 24.33 -21.92
CA PRO A 588 1.59 23.92 -20.56
C PRO A 588 1.09 24.98 -19.57
N VAL A 589 0.43 24.47 -18.54
CA VAL A 589 0.07 25.07 -17.25
C VAL A 589 0.74 26.43 -17.01
N MET A 590 -0.04 27.51 -17.11
CA MET A 590 0.35 28.80 -16.53
C MET A 590 0.46 28.60 -15.02
N SER A 591 1.66 28.83 -14.49
CA SER A 591 1.93 28.96 -13.06
C SER A 591 1.19 30.20 -12.53
N VAL A 592 -0.01 30.00 -12.02
CA VAL A 592 -0.66 31.01 -11.18
C VAL A 592 0.09 30.96 -9.85
N GLU A 593 0.76 32.05 -9.49
CA GLU A 593 1.61 32.17 -8.31
C GLU A 593 0.86 32.96 -7.23
N PRO A 594 0.30 32.31 -6.18
CA PRO A 594 -0.29 33.00 -5.03
C PRO A 594 0.80 33.18 -3.96
N GLN A 595 1.13 34.42 -3.61
CA GLN A 595 2.23 34.74 -2.69
C GLN A 595 1.94 34.45 -1.20
N ALA A 596 0.69 34.22 -0.79
CA ALA A 596 0.30 34.10 0.62
C ALA A 596 0.29 32.66 1.18
N THR A 597 0.30 31.63 0.33
CA THR A 597 0.34 30.21 0.74
C THR A 597 1.75 29.63 0.84
N ARG A 598 2.77 30.47 0.64
CA ARG A 598 4.17 30.03 0.61
C ARG A 598 4.66 29.49 1.95
N GLY A 599 4.18 29.96 3.11
CA GLY A 599 4.73 29.59 4.41
C GLY A 599 4.75 28.07 4.69
N ALA A 600 3.59 27.49 4.98
CA ALA A 600 3.51 26.10 5.44
C ALA A 600 3.94 25.06 4.36
N LEU A 601 3.67 25.33 3.09
CA LEU A 601 4.11 24.46 2.00
C LEU A 601 5.64 24.52 1.78
N GLU A 602 6.26 25.69 1.92
CA GLU A 602 7.72 25.83 1.86
C GLU A 602 8.35 25.15 3.09
N VAL A 603 7.79 25.32 4.29
CA VAL A 603 8.26 24.61 5.50
C VAL A 603 8.21 23.09 5.28
N LEU A 604 7.11 22.58 4.70
CA LEU A 604 7.00 21.16 4.36
C LEU A 604 8.09 20.74 3.36
N TRP A 605 8.32 21.55 2.33
CA TRP A 605 9.33 21.30 1.31
C TRP A 605 10.74 21.31 1.89
N GLU A 606 11.09 22.31 2.68
CA GLU A 606 12.38 22.44 3.37
C GLU A 606 12.61 21.27 4.31
N MET A 607 11.61 20.91 5.11
CA MET A 607 11.69 19.80 6.05
C MET A 607 11.92 18.46 5.32
N THR A 608 11.13 18.18 4.29
CA THR A 608 11.25 16.94 3.51
C THR A 608 12.54 16.89 2.69
N SER A 609 12.96 18.01 2.10
CA SER A 609 14.22 18.14 1.36
C SER A 609 15.44 17.97 2.28
N ALA A 610 15.38 18.48 3.52
CA ALA A 610 16.43 18.28 4.50
C ALA A 610 16.58 16.79 4.86
N ILE A 611 15.46 16.07 5.04
CA ILE A 611 15.49 14.61 5.27
C ILE A 611 16.05 13.89 4.04
N GLU A 612 15.61 14.21 2.83
CA GLU A 612 16.12 13.62 1.58
C GLU A 612 17.63 13.85 1.41
N LEU A 613 18.11 15.08 1.68
CA LEU A 613 19.52 15.43 1.61
C LEU A 613 20.36 14.65 2.63
N GLN A 614 19.89 14.51 3.87
CA GLN A 614 20.58 13.70 4.89
C GLN A 614 20.65 12.23 4.48
N LEU A 615 19.55 11.67 3.98
CA LEU A 615 19.53 10.30 3.45
C LEU A 615 20.51 10.13 2.30
N GLU A 616 20.59 11.10 1.37
CA GLU A 616 21.53 11.06 0.25
C GLU A 616 23.00 11.18 0.73
N GLN A 617 23.29 12.04 1.70
CA GLN A 617 24.62 12.20 2.27
C GLN A 617 25.09 10.92 2.97
N GLN A 618 24.27 10.33 3.82
CA GLN A 618 24.57 9.04 4.46
C GLN A 618 24.76 7.95 3.43
N TYR A 619 23.90 7.91 2.43
CA TYR A 619 24.00 6.96 1.33
C TYR A 619 25.34 7.10 0.57
N ARG A 620 25.74 8.33 0.23
CA ARG A 620 27.05 8.62 -0.39
C ARG A 620 28.22 8.24 0.53
N SER A 621 28.09 8.46 1.84
CA SER A 621 29.09 8.08 2.85
C SER A 621 29.26 6.56 2.93
N CYS A 622 28.16 5.80 3.04
CA CYS A 622 28.18 4.34 2.98
C CYS A 622 28.81 3.84 1.68
N GLN A 623 28.44 4.45 0.55
CA GLN A 623 28.99 4.09 -0.76
C GLN A 623 30.49 4.42 -0.89
N ALA A 624 30.98 5.47 -0.24
CA ALA A 624 32.40 5.81 -0.22
C ALA A 624 33.23 4.81 0.62
N ARG A 625 32.61 4.16 1.62
CA ARG A 625 33.25 3.12 2.44
C ARG A 625 33.42 1.79 1.69
N VAL A 626 32.56 1.53 0.69
CA VAL A 626 32.70 0.35 -0.16
C VAL A 626 33.94 0.51 -1.04
N HIS A 627 34.86 -0.45 -0.94
CA HIS A 627 36.11 -0.49 -1.73
C HIS A 627 35.84 -0.17 -3.22
N PRO A 628 36.62 0.68 -3.92
CA PRO A 628 36.32 1.13 -5.27
C PRO A 628 36.05 0.01 -6.28
N TRP A 629 36.73 -1.14 -6.16
CA TRP A 629 36.43 -2.33 -6.96
C TRP A 629 35.10 -2.98 -6.58
N THR A 630 34.80 -3.10 -5.29
CA THR A 630 33.50 -3.59 -4.82
C THR A 630 32.40 -2.61 -5.20
N ARG A 631 32.67 -1.30 -5.20
CA ARG A 631 31.77 -0.24 -5.67
C ARG A 631 31.61 -0.30 -7.18
N PHE A 632 32.67 -0.49 -7.96
CA PHE A 632 32.57 -0.71 -9.40
C PHE A 632 31.73 -1.96 -9.68
N TRP A 633 31.98 -3.05 -8.97
CA TRP A 633 31.18 -4.27 -9.09
C TRP A 633 29.77 -4.06 -8.56
N GLN A 634 29.52 -3.29 -7.50
CA GLN A 634 28.19 -2.99 -6.99
C GLN A 634 27.43 -2.05 -7.90
N ASP A 635 28.08 -1.03 -8.49
CA ASP A 635 27.60 -0.03 -9.45
C ASP A 635 27.29 -0.69 -10.80
N ARG A 636 28.14 -1.63 -11.20
CA ARG A 636 27.87 -2.60 -12.26
C ARG A 636 26.70 -3.50 -11.84
N ASN A 637 26.72 -4.06 -10.63
CA ASN A 637 25.70 -4.98 -10.10
C ASN A 637 24.38 -4.29 -9.72
N LYS A 638 24.20 -3.00 -9.98
CA LYS A 638 22.87 -2.34 -9.84
C LYS A 638 21.90 -2.77 -10.90
N GLY A 639 22.44 -3.15 -12.05
CA GLY A 639 21.71 -3.94 -13.03
C GLY A 639 21.46 -5.38 -12.56
N PHE A 640 22.38 -5.94 -11.76
CA PHE A 640 22.36 -7.33 -11.32
C PHE A 640 21.80 -7.46 -9.89
N GLY A 641 20.50 -7.71 -9.72
CA GLY A 641 19.89 -8.01 -8.42
C GLY A 641 20.37 -9.32 -7.75
N ARG A 642 21.67 -9.61 -7.67
CA ARG A 642 22.23 -10.89 -7.23
C ARG A 642 23.43 -10.85 -6.28
N PHE A 643 24.05 -9.72 -5.97
CA PHE A 643 25.04 -9.69 -4.87
C PHE A 643 24.35 -9.35 -3.55
N LYS A 644 24.10 -10.39 -2.75
CA LYS A 644 23.92 -10.27 -1.30
C LYS A 644 25.32 -10.17 -0.70
N SER A 645 25.81 -8.96 -0.40
CA SER A 645 26.94 -8.87 0.54
C SER A 645 26.46 -9.39 1.90
N LYS A 646 27.30 -10.19 2.56
CA LYS A 646 27.05 -10.67 3.93
C LYS A 646 27.06 -9.52 4.95
N GLU A 647 27.75 -8.43 4.62
CA GLU A 647 27.54 -7.13 5.24
C GLU A 647 26.29 -6.52 4.63
N GLY A 648 25.27 -6.30 5.45
CA GLY A 648 24.01 -5.73 5.01
C GLY A 648 24.19 -4.43 4.21
N GLU A 649 23.14 -4.10 3.46
CA GLU A 649 22.81 -2.74 3.02
C GLU A 649 23.24 -2.26 1.62
N ARG A 650 22.17 -1.95 0.86
CA ARG A 650 21.99 -0.78 -0.03
C ARG A 650 22.97 -0.62 -1.21
N GLY A 651 22.82 -1.48 -2.22
CA GLY A 651 23.19 -1.10 -3.59
C GLY A 651 22.21 -0.07 -4.19
N TYR A 652 22.63 1.20 -4.34
CA TYR A 652 21.90 2.38 -4.87
C TYR A 652 20.38 2.39 -4.72
N GLY A 653 19.92 3.27 -3.83
CA GLY A 653 18.74 4.11 -4.03
C GLY A 653 17.39 3.52 -3.62
N LYS A 654 17.20 2.19 -3.70
CA LYS A 654 15.97 1.56 -3.18
C LYS A 654 16.23 0.81 -1.90
N ILE A 655 15.49 1.23 -0.89
CA ILE A 655 15.41 0.62 0.43
C ILE A 655 14.86 -0.79 0.30
N ARG A 656 15.37 -1.70 1.13
CA ARG A 656 15.06 -3.12 1.06
C ARG A 656 14.67 -3.64 2.43
N GLN A 657 13.66 -4.51 2.45
CA GLN A 657 13.40 -5.41 3.54
C GLN A 657 14.59 -6.35 3.76
N LEU A 658 14.74 -6.81 5.01
CA LEU A 658 15.79 -7.75 5.37
C LEU A 658 15.58 -9.13 4.73
N SER A 659 14.33 -9.60 4.70
CA SER A 659 14.00 -10.89 4.07
C SER A 659 13.93 -10.77 2.54
N SER A 660 14.44 -11.81 1.88
CA SER A 660 14.31 -12.01 0.43
C SER A 660 13.30 -13.11 0.08
N ASP A 661 12.55 -13.60 1.06
CA ASP A 661 11.48 -14.58 0.85
C ASP A 661 10.13 -13.88 0.96
N LEU A 662 9.32 -13.98 -0.10
CA LEU A 662 8.02 -13.33 -0.15
C LEU A 662 7.06 -13.91 0.89
N ASP A 663 7.14 -15.21 1.17
CA ASP A 663 6.28 -15.89 2.15
C ASP A 663 6.59 -15.37 3.57
N GLN A 664 7.88 -15.30 3.92
CA GLN A 664 8.32 -14.73 5.19
C GLN A 664 7.93 -13.26 5.33
N LEU A 665 8.09 -12.44 4.27
CA LEU A 665 7.68 -11.03 4.31
C LEU A 665 6.18 -10.87 4.57
N TYR A 666 5.33 -11.70 3.95
CA TYR A 666 3.90 -11.66 4.19
C TYR A 666 3.51 -12.12 5.60
N GLN A 667 4.22 -13.11 6.14
CA GLN A 667 4.04 -13.55 7.52
C GLN A 667 4.41 -12.44 8.51
N GLN A 668 5.57 -11.80 8.32
CA GLN A 668 6.00 -10.65 9.13
C GLN A 668 5.03 -9.49 8.99
N ALA A 669 4.63 -9.13 7.77
CA ALA A 669 3.65 -8.07 7.50
C ALA A 669 2.35 -8.31 8.25
N SER A 670 1.81 -9.52 8.16
CA SER A 670 0.55 -9.89 8.80
C SER A 670 0.66 -9.83 10.32
N THR A 671 1.81 -10.25 10.87
CA THR A 671 2.07 -10.25 12.32
C THR A 671 2.11 -8.82 12.87
N ILE A 672 2.80 -7.90 12.18
CA ILE A 672 3.02 -6.55 12.72
C ILE A 672 1.93 -5.54 12.34
N ASN A 673 1.06 -5.82 11.35
CA ASN A 673 0.19 -4.81 10.74
C ASN A 673 -0.66 -4.03 11.76
N SER A 674 -1.37 -4.73 12.64
CA SER A 674 -2.22 -4.09 13.67
C SER A 674 -1.39 -3.33 14.69
N ALA A 675 -0.31 -3.95 15.20
CA ALA A 675 0.55 -3.31 16.20
C ALA A 675 1.22 -2.04 15.65
N VAL A 676 1.58 -2.01 14.37
CA VAL A 676 2.09 -0.79 13.71
C VAL A 676 1.03 0.31 13.70
N HIS A 677 -0.23 -0.02 13.44
CA HIS A 677 -1.30 0.96 13.46
C HIS A 677 -1.55 1.48 14.87
N ASP A 678 -1.52 0.61 15.88
CA ASP A 678 -1.64 1.01 17.29
C ASP A 678 -0.49 1.94 17.70
N LEU A 679 0.76 1.60 17.35
CA LEU A 679 1.93 2.45 17.59
C LEU A 679 1.79 3.83 16.95
N ILE A 680 1.28 3.90 15.72
CA ILE A 680 1.05 5.19 15.03
C ILE A 680 -0.15 5.93 15.62
N ALA A 681 -1.19 5.24 16.09
CA ALA A 681 -2.32 5.88 16.76
C ALA A 681 -1.88 6.51 18.09
N ASP A 682 -1.11 5.78 18.89
CA ASP A 682 -0.54 6.25 20.15
C ASP A 682 0.37 7.48 19.92
N LEU A 683 1.20 7.41 18.89
CA LEU A 683 2.06 8.53 18.46
C LEU A 683 1.26 9.80 18.16
N LEU A 684 0.08 9.66 17.55
CA LEU A 684 -0.76 10.78 17.11
C LEU A 684 -1.75 11.26 18.18
N THR A 685 -1.90 10.53 19.28
CA THR A 685 -2.83 10.86 20.38
C THR A 685 -2.63 12.27 20.95
N PRO A 686 -1.39 12.77 21.17
CA PRO A 686 -1.19 14.14 21.67
C PRO A 686 -1.77 15.22 20.74
N LEU A 687 -1.78 14.99 19.42
CA LEU A 687 -2.34 15.93 18.45
C LEU A 687 -3.87 16.04 18.54
N GLN A 688 -4.54 15.04 19.12
CA GLN A 688 -5.99 15.04 19.30
C GLN A 688 -6.43 15.91 20.49
N HIS A 689 -5.58 16.08 21.51
CA HIS A 689 -5.95 16.77 22.76
C HIS A 689 -5.77 18.30 22.73
N HIS A 690 -4.90 18.84 21.87
CA HIS A 690 -4.58 20.27 21.85
C HIS A 690 -5.66 21.17 21.24
N SER A 691 -6.71 20.59 20.66
CA SER A 691 -7.87 21.34 20.17
C SER A 691 -8.88 21.55 21.31
N GLY A 692 -8.60 22.51 22.20
CA GLY A 692 -9.41 22.84 23.39
C GLY A 692 -10.85 23.33 23.16
N SER A 693 -11.44 23.06 21.99
CA SER A 693 -12.85 23.32 21.69
C SER A 693 -13.69 22.08 21.95
N SER A 694 -14.30 22.05 23.15
CA SER A 694 -15.19 21.00 23.70
C SER A 694 -16.35 20.55 22.79
N HIS A 695 -16.64 21.23 21.67
CA HIS A 695 -17.88 21.03 20.91
C HIS A 695 -17.76 20.33 19.54
N LEU A 696 -16.57 19.86 19.13
CA LEU A 696 -16.42 19.10 17.88
C LEU A 696 -15.68 17.78 18.12
N VAL A 697 -16.40 16.81 18.68
CA VAL A 697 -15.99 15.44 19.06
C VAL A 697 -15.53 14.56 17.87
N ASN A 698 -15.05 15.12 16.76
CA ASN A 698 -14.71 14.36 15.55
C ASN A 698 -13.58 14.96 14.69
N LYS A 699 -12.57 15.64 15.26
CA LYS A 699 -11.56 16.29 14.40
C LYS A 699 -10.08 15.93 14.65
N TYR A 700 -9.66 14.84 13.97
CA TYR A 700 -8.42 14.62 13.20
C TYR A 700 -7.04 14.85 13.89
N PRO A 701 -5.94 14.19 13.47
CA PRO A 701 -5.74 13.43 12.23
C PRO A 701 -6.39 12.05 12.31
N MET A 702 -7.07 11.65 11.23
CA MET A 702 -7.73 10.35 11.16
C MET A 702 -6.72 9.32 10.65
N LEU A 703 -6.30 8.42 11.53
CA LEU A 703 -5.56 7.22 11.12
C LEU A 703 -6.53 6.24 10.47
N VAL A 704 -6.28 5.95 9.19
CA VAL A 704 -6.97 4.91 8.44
C VAL A 704 -6.08 3.67 8.42
N TYR A 705 -6.61 2.59 9.01
CA TYR A 705 -5.98 1.28 9.07
C TYR A 705 -5.99 0.67 7.66
N GLY A 706 -4.81 0.55 7.05
CA GLY A 706 -4.65 -0.06 5.73
C GLY A 706 -4.51 -1.58 5.84
N PRO A 707 -5.20 -2.40 5.03
CA PRO A 707 -4.94 -3.83 5.02
C PRO A 707 -3.52 -4.10 4.49
N VAL A 708 -2.96 -5.26 4.87
CA VAL A 708 -1.74 -5.75 4.24
C VAL A 708 -1.97 -5.86 2.73
N LYS A 709 -1.01 -5.42 1.94
CA LYS A 709 -1.13 -5.34 0.48
C LYS A 709 -1.42 -6.71 -0.14
N GLN A 710 -2.37 -6.76 -1.08
CA GLN A 710 -2.75 -8.00 -1.76
C GLN A 710 -1.57 -8.70 -2.50
N PRO A 711 -1.40 -10.04 -2.39
CA PRO A 711 -0.23 -10.77 -2.90
C PRO A 711 -0.06 -10.63 -4.40
N GLN A 712 -1.17 -10.68 -5.13
CA GLN A 712 -1.19 -10.49 -6.58
C GLN A 712 -0.56 -9.14 -6.99
N ARG A 713 -0.90 -8.05 -6.27
CA ARG A 713 -0.36 -6.71 -6.57
C ARG A 713 1.10 -6.57 -6.15
N ALA A 714 1.52 -7.22 -5.07
CA ALA A 714 2.94 -7.26 -4.69
C ALA A 714 3.78 -8.03 -5.72
N ILE A 715 3.31 -9.19 -6.18
CA ILE A 715 3.95 -10.00 -7.23
C ILE A 715 4.06 -9.20 -8.54
N GLU A 716 2.97 -8.56 -8.96
CA GLU A 716 2.97 -7.69 -10.14
C GLU A 716 4.03 -6.59 -10.03
N LYS A 717 4.09 -5.91 -8.88
CA LYS A 717 5.08 -4.85 -8.63
C LYS A 717 6.52 -5.41 -8.62
N CYS A 718 6.74 -6.56 -8.00
CA CYS A 718 8.03 -7.25 -8.00
C CYS A 718 8.51 -7.58 -9.41
N VAL A 719 7.65 -8.18 -10.23
CA VAL A 719 8.00 -8.56 -11.60
C VAL A 719 8.15 -7.33 -12.50
N ARG A 720 7.30 -6.32 -12.38
CA ARG A 720 7.33 -5.15 -13.29
C ARG A 720 8.40 -4.13 -12.94
N SER A 721 8.62 -3.87 -11.65
CA SER A 721 9.39 -2.72 -11.16
C SER A 721 10.63 -3.08 -10.37
N TYR A 722 10.70 -4.28 -9.79
CA TYR A 722 11.78 -4.67 -8.88
C TYR A 722 12.62 -5.85 -9.37
N ARG A 723 12.47 -6.26 -10.64
CA ARG A 723 13.25 -7.37 -11.20
C ARG A 723 13.15 -8.66 -10.38
N ARG A 724 11.99 -8.93 -9.79
CA ARG A 724 11.71 -10.05 -8.85
C ARG A 724 12.44 -9.97 -7.51
N ASP A 725 13.05 -8.84 -7.19
CA ASP A 725 13.58 -8.56 -5.86
C ASP A 725 12.44 -8.19 -4.90
N VAL A 726 12.12 -9.12 -4.02
CA VAL A 726 11.05 -8.94 -3.02
C VAL A 726 11.49 -8.02 -1.88
N GLY A 727 12.79 -7.85 -1.67
CA GLY A 727 13.30 -6.91 -0.68
C GLY A 727 12.83 -5.49 -0.96
N CYS A 728 12.59 -5.09 -2.21
CA CYS A 728 12.08 -3.76 -2.54
C CYS A 728 10.58 -3.54 -2.22
N LEU A 729 9.87 -4.52 -1.65
CA LEU A 729 8.48 -4.38 -1.19
C LEU A 729 8.42 -3.72 0.19
N THR A 730 8.61 -2.40 0.22
CA THR A 730 8.49 -1.58 1.44
C THR A 730 7.05 -1.20 1.78
N ASP A 731 6.09 -1.60 0.94
CA ASP A 731 4.71 -1.12 0.97
C ASP A 731 3.70 -2.25 1.21
N LEU A 732 4.13 -3.31 1.91
CA LEU A 732 3.25 -4.42 2.30
C LEU A 732 2.38 -4.06 3.49
N VAL A 733 2.96 -3.45 4.52
CA VAL A 733 2.24 -2.83 5.65
C VAL A 733 2.13 -1.35 5.34
N ARG A 734 0.90 -0.83 5.37
CA ARG A 734 0.62 0.57 5.06
C ARG A 734 -0.34 1.14 6.08
N CYS A 735 -0.18 2.42 6.36
CA CYS A 735 -1.20 3.20 7.05
C CYS A 735 -1.38 4.53 6.33
N THR A 736 -2.59 5.06 6.41
CA THR A 736 -2.91 6.36 5.82
C THR A 736 -3.32 7.31 6.92
N ILE A 737 -2.64 8.45 7.02
CA ILE A 737 -3.01 9.54 7.92
C ILE A 737 -3.71 10.61 7.08
N VAL A 738 -4.94 10.94 7.47
CA VAL A 738 -5.74 11.96 6.78
C VAL A 738 -5.69 13.25 7.59
N ALA A 739 -5.05 14.27 7.03
CA ALA A 739 -4.97 15.63 7.56
C ALA A 739 -6.03 16.52 6.91
N GLU A 740 -6.64 17.43 7.67
CA GLU A 740 -7.60 18.42 7.18
C GLU A 740 -6.89 19.68 6.66
N SER A 741 -5.74 20.04 7.23
CA SER A 741 -4.99 21.25 6.89
C SER A 741 -3.49 20.99 6.78
N MET A 742 -2.76 21.93 6.18
CA MET A 742 -1.31 21.84 6.00
C MET A 742 -0.57 21.86 7.34
N GLU A 743 -1.08 22.63 8.31
CA GLU A 743 -0.55 22.75 9.66
C GLU A 743 -0.63 21.39 10.38
N GLN A 744 -1.76 20.70 10.26
CA GLN A 744 -1.91 19.36 10.81
C GLN A 744 -0.97 18.35 10.13
N LEU A 745 -0.78 18.46 8.81
CA LEU A 745 0.19 17.63 8.09
C LEU A 745 1.62 17.86 8.60
N LEU A 746 2.00 19.13 8.80
CA LEU A 746 3.30 19.50 9.36
C LEU A 746 3.46 18.98 10.79
N GLN A 747 2.43 19.09 11.63
CA GLN A 747 2.43 18.52 12.99
C GLN A 747 2.63 17.01 12.97
N VAL A 748 1.89 16.28 12.12
CA VAL A 748 2.06 14.83 11.94
C VAL A 748 3.49 14.50 11.52
N LEU A 749 4.02 15.21 10.52
CA LEU A 749 5.37 14.99 10.03
C LEU A 749 6.43 15.31 11.10
N HIS A 750 6.23 16.36 11.88
CA HIS A 750 7.09 16.75 13.01
C HIS A 750 7.08 15.68 14.11
N THR A 751 5.91 15.23 14.54
CA THR A 751 5.76 14.17 15.53
C THR A 751 6.44 12.87 15.08
N ILE A 752 6.26 12.47 13.83
CA ILE A 752 6.97 11.31 13.27
C ILE A 752 8.48 11.54 13.27
N ARG A 753 8.95 12.72 12.85
CA ARG A 753 10.37 13.07 12.80
C ARG A 753 11.01 13.02 14.19
N LEU A 754 10.37 13.56 15.23
CA LEU A 754 10.87 13.53 16.62
C LEU A 754 11.03 12.10 17.17
N ARG A 755 10.16 11.17 16.74
CA ARG A 755 10.23 9.75 17.10
C ARG A 755 11.06 8.92 16.12
N SER A 756 11.79 9.56 15.21
CA SER A 756 12.57 8.90 14.17
C SER A 756 14.05 9.25 14.19
N VAL A 757 14.88 8.29 13.81
CA VAL A 757 16.24 8.53 13.30
C VAL A 757 16.20 8.64 11.78
N ILE A 758 16.94 9.59 11.20
CA ILE A 758 17.02 9.72 9.74
C ILE A 758 18.16 8.85 9.22
N GLY A 759 17.80 7.83 8.43
CA GLY A 759 18.71 6.85 7.87
C GLY A 759 19.61 6.17 8.91
N ILE A 760 20.85 5.84 8.55
CA ILE A 760 21.73 5.05 9.43
C ILE A 760 22.74 6.00 10.04
N ALA A 761 22.81 6.01 11.38
CA ALA A 761 23.83 6.76 12.08
C ALA A 761 25.22 6.35 11.55
N PRO A 762 26.07 7.29 11.13
CA PRO A 762 27.41 6.94 10.70
C PRO A 762 28.10 6.27 11.89
N VAL A 763 28.43 4.98 11.75
CA VAL A 763 29.24 4.26 12.75
C VAL A 763 30.44 5.14 13.08
N ASN A 764 30.52 5.62 14.32
CA ASN A 764 31.54 6.54 14.78
C ASN A 764 32.85 5.75 14.88
N ARG A 765 33.60 5.76 13.78
CA ARG A 765 34.89 5.06 13.69
C ARG A 765 35.86 5.48 14.76
N ASP A 766 35.74 6.68 15.33
CA ASP A 766 36.67 7.13 16.35
C ASP A 766 36.54 6.34 17.66
N GLU A 767 35.41 5.69 17.94
CA GLU A 767 35.29 4.77 19.08
C GLU A 767 35.74 3.35 18.76
N ASP A 768 35.41 2.82 17.58
CA ASP A 768 35.90 1.50 17.14
C ASP A 768 37.41 1.50 16.89
N CYS A 769 37.94 2.61 16.36
CA CYS A 769 39.37 2.79 16.16
C CYS A 769 40.06 2.92 17.51
N LYS A 770 39.49 3.63 18.51
CA LYS A 770 40.01 3.63 19.89
C LYS A 770 39.97 2.24 20.53
N LEU A 771 38.89 1.47 20.37
CA LEU A 771 38.81 0.09 20.89
C LEU A 771 39.83 -0.85 20.20
N SER A 772 40.07 -0.68 18.90
CA SER A 772 41.07 -1.46 18.16
C SER A 772 42.51 -0.98 18.41
N VAL A 773 42.72 0.31 18.65
CA VAL A 773 44.01 0.93 18.97
C VAL A 773 44.37 0.64 20.43
N ASP A 774 43.43 0.57 21.35
CA ASP A 774 43.65 0.14 22.73
C ASP A 774 43.95 -1.37 22.81
N ALA A 775 43.33 -2.18 21.94
CA ALA A 775 43.69 -3.59 21.77
C ALA A 775 45.05 -3.80 21.07
N ALA A 776 45.43 -2.92 20.13
CA ALA A 776 46.71 -3.00 19.41
C ALA A 776 47.88 -2.34 20.17
N SER A 777 47.63 -1.29 20.96
CA SER A 777 48.63 -0.55 21.74
C SER A 777 49.09 -1.30 22.99
N GLN A 778 48.42 -2.39 23.37
CA GLN A 778 48.99 -3.38 24.30
C GLN A 778 50.03 -4.31 23.65
N SER A 779 50.24 -4.25 22.33
CA SER A 779 51.13 -5.19 21.61
C SER A 779 52.27 -4.58 20.81
N ALA A 780 52.43 -3.27 20.76
CA ALA A 780 53.52 -2.66 19.98
C ALA A 780 54.02 -1.35 20.59
N SER A 781 55.04 -1.45 21.46
CA SER A 781 55.97 -0.37 21.74
C SER A 781 57.18 -0.50 20.82
N GLU A 782 57.24 0.27 19.74
CA GLU A 782 58.51 0.75 19.20
C GLU A 782 58.30 1.91 18.23
N SER A 783 59.19 2.87 18.36
CA SER A 783 59.18 4.24 17.84
C SER A 783 59.56 4.32 16.35
N LEU A 784 59.06 5.37 15.66
CA LEU A 784 59.76 6.24 14.67
C LEU A 784 58.76 7.19 13.96
N PRO A 785 59.20 8.26 13.24
CA PRO A 785 58.74 9.61 13.53
C PRO A 785 57.90 10.26 12.41
N ALA A 786 57.41 11.46 12.77
CA ALA A 786 56.56 12.37 12.04
C ALA A 786 56.99 12.67 10.59
N GLN A 787 55.99 12.68 9.69
CA GLN A 787 56.02 13.45 8.46
C GLN A 787 54.77 14.32 8.35
N ALA A 788 55.02 15.61 8.19
CA ALA A 788 54.05 16.66 7.94
C ALA A 788 53.72 16.77 6.44
N GLY A 789 52.51 17.24 6.15
CA GLY A 789 52.19 17.97 4.93
C GLY A 789 51.35 17.21 3.90
N ASN A 790 50.04 17.51 3.86
CA ASN A 790 49.35 17.98 2.66
C ASN A 790 47.84 18.08 2.92
N GLN A 791 47.40 19.22 3.45
CA GLN A 791 46.03 19.67 3.28
C GLN A 791 45.94 20.41 1.94
N SER A 792 45.23 19.84 0.96
CA SER A 792 44.70 20.67 -0.12
C SER A 792 43.49 20.03 -0.81
N PHE A 793 42.67 20.92 -1.38
CA PHE A 793 41.55 20.72 -2.31
C PHE A 793 40.14 20.47 -1.73
N LEU A 794 39.96 19.62 -0.72
CA LEU A 794 38.59 19.31 -0.23
C LEU A 794 37.94 20.45 0.58
N SER A 795 38.71 21.24 1.33
CA SER A 795 38.20 22.37 2.13
C SER A 795 37.72 23.55 1.30
N ARG A 796 38.27 23.75 0.08
CA ARG A 796 37.89 24.84 -0.83
C ARG A 796 36.59 24.56 -1.59
N ALA A 797 36.29 23.29 -1.88
CA ALA A 797 35.03 22.89 -2.52
C ALA A 797 33.83 23.00 -1.55
N GLN A 798 34.02 22.74 -0.26
CA GLN A 798 32.98 22.94 0.76
C GLN A 798 32.66 24.42 1.00
N GLN A 799 33.66 25.31 0.93
CA GLN A 799 33.46 26.75 1.11
C GLN A 799 32.70 27.42 -0.05
N LEU A 800 32.80 26.89 -1.27
CA LEU A 800 32.09 27.42 -2.46
C LEU A 800 30.61 26.98 -2.54
N VAL A 801 30.27 25.83 -1.96
CA VAL A 801 28.87 25.38 -1.86
C VAL A 801 28.14 26.15 -0.76
N LEU A 802 28.81 26.42 0.36
CA LEU A 802 28.26 27.20 1.48
C LEU A 802 28.09 28.70 1.15
N SER A 803 28.87 29.28 0.23
CA SER A 803 28.71 30.69 -0.17
C SER A 803 27.60 30.93 -1.20
N SER A 804 27.13 29.90 -1.91
CA SER A 804 25.99 30.01 -2.82
C SER A 804 24.63 30.08 -2.10
N LEU A 805 24.58 29.62 -0.84
CA LEU A 805 23.37 29.59 -0.02
C LEU A 805 23.13 30.88 0.78
N SER A 806 24.10 31.80 0.86
CA SER A 806 24.01 33.01 1.71
C SER A 806 23.42 34.25 1.03
N SER A 807 22.93 34.16 -0.21
CA SER A 807 22.42 35.32 -0.97
C SER A 807 20.89 35.53 -0.92
N ARG A 808 20.16 34.85 0.00
CA ARG A 808 18.69 34.98 0.17
C ARG A 808 18.24 35.78 1.42
N SER A 809 19.16 36.50 2.06
CA SER A 809 19.03 37.12 3.39
C SER A 809 18.19 38.42 3.47
N ARG A 810 16.96 38.49 2.93
CA ARG A 810 16.09 39.66 3.22
C ARG A 810 14.58 39.42 3.30
N ARG A 811 14.11 38.17 3.40
CA ARG A 811 12.66 37.85 3.49
C ARG A 811 12.28 36.81 4.57
N GLU A 812 13.14 36.56 5.56
CA GLU A 812 13.03 35.41 6.47
C GLU A 812 12.32 35.67 7.83
N SER A 813 12.02 36.91 8.24
CA SER A 813 11.73 37.15 9.67
C SER A 813 10.39 36.64 10.24
N GLU A 814 9.46 36.10 9.44
CA GLU A 814 8.22 35.49 9.96
C GLU A 814 8.26 33.95 9.92
N GLY A 815 8.81 33.36 8.86
CA GLY A 815 9.04 31.91 8.79
C GLY A 815 10.12 31.45 9.77
N GLU A 816 11.17 32.26 9.95
CA GLU A 816 12.27 31.97 10.88
C GLU A 816 11.80 31.98 12.34
N LYS A 817 10.80 32.81 12.70
CA LYS A 817 10.20 32.81 14.05
C LYS A 817 9.40 31.54 14.35
N GLN A 818 8.64 31.01 13.38
CA GLN A 818 7.95 29.73 13.57
C GLN A 818 8.96 28.57 13.65
N LEU A 819 10.03 28.62 12.85
CA LEU A 819 11.12 27.63 12.91
C LEU A 819 11.93 27.72 14.22
N GLU A 820 12.15 28.92 14.76
CA GLU A 820 12.80 29.14 16.06
C GLU A 820 11.93 28.67 17.22
N LEU A 821 10.61 28.91 17.17
CA LEU A 821 9.66 28.33 18.12
C LEU A 821 9.73 26.80 18.13
N MET A 822 9.76 26.18 16.95
CA MET A 822 9.93 24.72 16.83
C MET A 822 11.30 24.23 17.32
N ARG A 823 12.39 24.97 17.07
CA ARG A 823 13.73 24.65 17.60
C ARG A 823 13.85 24.81 19.11
N GLY A 824 13.14 25.77 19.69
CA GLY A 824 13.09 25.97 21.14
C GLY A 824 12.44 24.77 21.85
N GLU A 825 11.36 24.24 21.28
CA GLU A 825 10.71 23.03 21.77
C GLU A 825 11.62 21.78 21.65
N GLU A 826 12.44 21.68 20.59
CA GLU A 826 13.43 20.61 20.46
C GLU A 826 14.49 20.65 21.58
N GLN A 827 14.94 21.84 21.98
CA GLN A 827 15.93 22.00 23.07
C GLN A 827 15.35 21.80 24.47
N GLU A 828 14.15 22.32 24.74
CA GLU A 828 13.50 22.12 26.05
C GLU A 828 13.08 20.65 26.28
N GLN A 829 12.76 19.90 25.22
CA GLN A 829 12.50 18.46 25.33
C GLN A 829 13.77 17.62 25.52
N GLU A 830 14.94 18.06 25.05
CA GLU A 830 16.20 17.34 25.28
C GLU A 830 16.61 17.31 26.77
N GLU A 831 16.19 18.31 27.57
CA GLU A 831 16.43 18.32 29.02
C GLU A 831 15.40 17.49 29.82
N GLY A 832 14.24 17.15 29.22
CA GLY A 832 13.11 16.48 29.89
C GLY A 832 13.10 14.95 29.89
N GLY A 833 14.07 14.30 29.25
CA GLY A 833 14.15 12.85 29.12
C GLY A 833 14.21 12.43 27.65
N LYS A 834 15.17 11.58 27.30
CA LYS A 834 15.38 11.10 25.92
C LYS A 834 14.09 10.48 25.40
N SER A 835 13.38 11.20 24.54
CA SER A 835 12.22 10.66 23.84
C SER A 835 12.63 9.43 23.05
N GLU A 836 12.05 8.28 23.37
CA GLU A 836 12.30 7.02 22.66
C GLU A 836 12.00 7.20 21.17
N ARG A 837 12.96 6.82 20.33
CA ARG A 837 12.85 6.88 18.87
C ARG A 837 12.51 5.47 18.38
N PHE A 838 11.35 5.24 17.81
CA PHE A 838 10.92 3.90 17.38
C PHE A 838 11.13 3.63 15.89
N PHE A 839 11.36 4.69 15.11
CA PHE A 839 11.39 4.60 13.66
C PHE A 839 12.76 4.97 13.11
N ARG A 840 13.14 4.36 11.99
CA ARG A 840 14.17 4.89 11.12
C ARG A 840 13.54 5.34 9.81
N ILE A 841 13.57 6.64 9.50
CA ILE A 841 13.11 7.14 8.21
C ILE A 841 14.12 6.67 7.16
N THR A 842 13.64 5.89 6.20
CA THR A 842 14.48 5.34 5.12
C THR A 842 14.21 6.02 3.79
N GLN A 843 12.97 6.46 3.54
CA GLN A 843 12.57 7.23 2.36
C GLN A 843 11.59 8.34 2.75
N VAL A 844 11.66 9.44 2.01
CA VAL A 844 10.59 10.44 1.93
C VAL A 844 10.21 10.59 0.46
N LYS A 845 8.91 10.71 0.18
CA LYS A 845 8.35 11.02 -1.14
C LYS A 845 7.36 12.15 -0.99
N ASN A 846 7.82 13.39 -1.14
CA ASN A 846 6.94 14.55 -1.13
C ASN A 846 6.32 14.75 -2.52
N ARG A 847 5.02 14.53 -2.68
CA ARG A 847 4.30 14.82 -3.94
C ARG A 847 3.41 16.06 -3.83
N PHE A 848 3.49 16.83 -2.74
CA PHE A 848 2.80 18.11 -2.61
C PHE A 848 3.52 19.24 -3.32
N HIS A 849 4.86 19.23 -3.34
CA HIS A 849 5.66 20.30 -3.92
C HIS A 849 6.00 20.04 -5.40
N SER A 850 5.89 21.05 -6.27
CA SER A 850 6.15 20.90 -7.72
C SER A 850 7.61 20.61 -8.04
N ASP A 851 8.53 21.09 -7.21
CA ASP A 851 9.97 20.93 -7.42
C ASP A 851 10.49 19.60 -6.87
N SER A 852 9.63 18.83 -6.18
CA SER A 852 9.99 17.47 -5.82
C SER A 852 10.15 16.61 -7.07
N HIS A 853 11.26 15.88 -7.15
CA HIS A 853 11.48 14.86 -8.17
C HIS A 853 10.47 13.70 -8.11
N HIS A 854 9.70 13.59 -7.01
CA HIS A 854 8.61 12.63 -6.85
C HIS A 854 7.25 13.14 -7.35
N PHE A 855 7.10 14.46 -7.55
CA PHE A 855 5.88 15.04 -8.09
C PHE A 855 5.78 14.73 -9.59
N ASN A 856 4.62 14.23 -10.01
CA ASN A 856 4.32 14.03 -11.41
C ASN A 856 3.18 14.96 -11.84
N PRO A 857 3.48 16.06 -12.56
CA PRO A 857 2.47 17.05 -12.96
C PRO A 857 1.39 16.44 -13.85
N MET A 858 1.69 15.34 -14.56
CA MET A 858 0.71 14.66 -15.38
C MET A 858 -0.43 14.09 -14.55
N THR A 859 -0.18 13.65 -13.32
CA THR A 859 -1.18 12.94 -12.50
C THR A 859 -2.03 13.83 -11.63
N GLY A 860 -1.52 15.00 -11.26
CA GLY A 860 -2.12 15.85 -10.22
C GLY A 860 -2.20 15.19 -8.84
N TYR A 861 -1.72 13.94 -8.69
CA TYR A 861 -1.77 13.19 -7.45
C TYR A 861 -0.76 13.75 -6.46
N ARG A 862 -1.23 14.04 -5.23
CA ARG A 862 -0.44 14.64 -4.16
C ARG A 862 -0.65 13.85 -2.86
N ASP A 863 0.45 13.49 -2.24
CA ASP A 863 0.55 12.87 -0.93
C ASP A 863 1.98 13.08 -0.40
N LEU A 864 2.20 12.75 0.87
CA LEU A 864 3.52 12.59 1.45
C LEU A 864 3.66 11.14 1.88
N SER A 865 4.63 10.42 1.32
CA SER A 865 4.87 9.02 1.67
C SER A 865 6.22 8.90 2.39
N LEU A 866 6.18 8.35 3.61
CA LEU A 866 7.35 8.04 4.43
C LEU A 866 7.53 6.53 4.46
N ASN A 867 8.75 6.04 4.21
CA ASN A 867 9.08 4.65 4.52
C ASN A 867 9.81 4.61 5.86
N LEU A 868 9.23 3.93 6.85
CA LEU A 868 9.79 3.81 8.20
C LEU A 868 10.26 2.36 8.41
N GLU A 869 11.51 2.16 8.83
CA GLU A 869 11.97 0.87 9.35
C GLU A 869 11.66 0.82 10.85
N VAL A 870 11.08 -0.30 11.31
CA VAL A 870 10.73 -0.54 12.72
C VAL A 870 11.34 -1.84 13.22
N GLY A 871 11.76 -1.81 14.48
CA GLY A 871 12.34 -2.96 15.19
C GLY A 871 11.31 -3.62 16.06
N TRP A 872 11.21 -4.93 15.96
CA TRP A 872 10.19 -5.64 16.69
C TRP A 872 10.63 -7.03 17.13
N THR A 873 9.93 -7.50 18.16
CA THR A 873 10.06 -8.84 18.73
C THR A 873 8.66 -9.34 19.04
N PHE A 874 8.47 -10.65 18.98
CA PHE A 874 7.22 -11.29 19.34
C PHE A 874 7.35 -11.89 20.74
N SER A 875 6.62 -11.33 21.71
CA SER A 875 6.66 -11.78 23.11
C SER A 875 5.25 -11.92 23.65
N ARG A 876 4.95 -13.02 24.34
CA ARG A 876 3.64 -13.26 24.99
C ARG A 876 2.43 -13.06 24.06
N ASN A 877 2.53 -13.48 22.80
CA ASN A 877 1.51 -13.31 21.76
C ASN A 877 1.21 -11.86 21.34
N SER A 878 2.06 -10.91 21.71
CA SER A 878 1.99 -9.53 21.22
C SER A 878 3.28 -9.13 20.52
N VAL A 879 3.15 -8.19 19.58
CA VAL A 879 4.29 -7.52 18.95
C VAL A 879 4.73 -6.39 19.85
N ILE A 880 6.02 -6.37 20.20
CA ILE A 880 6.65 -5.28 20.95
C ILE A 880 7.61 -4.58 20.01
N PHE A 881 7.44 -3.26 19.85
CA PHE A 881 8.40 -2.42 19.14
C PHE A 881 9.49 -1.96 20.09
N LEU A 882 10.73 -1.97 19.59
CA LEU A 882 11.90 -1.57 20.36
C LEU A 882 12.42 -0.21 19.85
N PRO A 883 12.93 0.65 20.74
CA PRO A 883 13.62 1.87 20.34
C PRO A 883 14.82 1.62 19.42
N VAL A 884 15.19 2.65 18.66
CA VAL A 884 16.19 2.57 17.61
C VAL A 884 17.59 2.26 18.16
N GLU A 885 17.81 2.61 19.41
CA GLU A 885 19.05 2.39 20.11
C GLU A 885 19.17 0.94 20.60
N GLU A 886 18.07 0.29 20.98
CA GLU A 886 18.05 -1.07 21.53
C GLU A 886 18.15 -2.13 20.42
N TRP A 887 17.36 -1.97 19.37
CA TRP A 887 17.30 -2.91 18.26
C TRP A 887 18.56 -2.86 17.35
N GLU A 888 19.40 -1.81 17.45
CA GLU A 888 20.72 -1.74 16.82
C GLU A 888 21.77 -2.57 17.58
N GLN A 889 21.56 -2.79 18.89
CA GLN A 889 22.43 -3.57 19.75
C GLN A 889 22.10 -5.07 19.73
N GLY A 890 20.88 -5.44 19.34
CA GLY A 890 20.35 -6.81 19.44
C GLY A 890 20.06 -7.49 18.10
N ALA A 891 19.93 -8.82 18.14
CA ALA A 891 19.40 -9.60 17.03
C ALA A 891 17.86 -9.57 17.06
N VAL A 892 17.29 -8.52 16.49
CA VAL A 892 15.84 -8.29 16.41
C VAL A 892 15.36 -8.32 14.95
N ASP A 893 14.07 -8.60 14.77
CA ASP A 893 13.47 -8.52 13.44
C ASP A 893 13.24 -7.06 13.05
N ARG A 894 13.46 -6.77 11.77
CA ARG A 894 13.33 -5.43 11.19
C ARG A 894 12.37 -5.45 10.03
N TYR A 895 11.50 -4.45 9.96
CA TYR A 895 10.51 -4.38 8.90
C TYR A 895 10.28 -2.94 8.44
N ILE A 896 10.08 -2.76 7.13
CA ILE A 896 9.84 -1.45 6.53
C ILE A 896 8.36 -1.30 6.19
N ILE A 897 7.75 -0.26 6.72
CA ILE A 897 6.35 0.13 6.53
C ILE A 897 6.25 1.41 5.70
N GLU A 898 5.12 1.62 5.03
CA GLU A 898 4.84 2.86 4.29
C GLU A 898 3.71 3.65 4.97
N VAL A 899 4.03 4.84 5.47
CA VAL A 899 3.06 5.80 6.02
C VAL A 899 2.72 6.82 4.95
N GLN A 900 1.45 6.92 4.57
CA GLN A 900 0.97 7.88 3.58
C GLN A 900 0.16 8.97 4.27
N ILE A 901 0.53 10.22 4.08
CA ILE A 901 -0.18 11.37 4.64
C ILE A 901 -0.89 12.08 3.48
N HIS A 902 -2.21 12.18 3.58
CA HIS A 902 -3.08 12.77 2.58
C HIS A 902 -3.87 13.94 3.16
N PHE A 903 -4.19 14.93 2.33
CA PHE A 903 -5.30 15.82 2.65
C PHE A 903 -6.63 15.10 2.51
N LYS A 904 -7.58 15.43 3.38
CA LYS A 904 -8.94 14.87 3.38
C LYS A 904 -9.61 14.95 2.01
N GLY A 905 -9.54 16.10 1.34
CA GLY A 905 -10.05 16.25 -0.03
C GLY A 905 -9.44 15.26 -1.02
N PHE A 906 -8.12 15.07 -0.97
CA PHE A 906 -7.42 14.10 -1.83
C PHE A 906 -7.71 12.65 -1.46
N TYR A 907 -7.83 12.36 -0.17
CA TYR A 907 -8.21 11.03 0.31
C TYR A 907 -9.64 10.67 -0.10
N ASP A 908 -10.57 11.62 -0.01
CA ASP A 908 -11.96 11.45 -0.46
C ASP A 908 -12.04 11.23 -1.98
N ILE A 909 -11.28 11.98 -2.78
CA ILE A 909 -11.19 11.73 -4.23
C ILE A 909 -10.59 10.33 -4.49
N MET A 910 -9.54 9.96 -3.75
CA MET A 910 -8.88 8.68 -3.91
C MET A 910 -9.82 7.50 -3.58
N SER A 911 -10.51 7.57 -2.44
CA SER A 911 -11.30 6.48 -1.87
C SER A 911 -12.73 6.42 -2.42
N LYS A 912 -13.44 7.56 -2.49
CA LYS A 912 -14.86 7.60 -2.88
C LYS A 912 -15.07 7.70 -4.38
N ALA A 913 -14.17 8.35 -5.11
CA ALA A 913 -14.34 8.55 -6.56
C ALA A 913 -13.70 7.44 -7.42
N GLY A 914 -13.16 6.38 -6.81
CA GLY A 914 -12.45 5.31 -7.52
C GLY A 914 -11.16 5.77 -8.21
N PHE A 915 -10.64 6.95 -7.86
CA PHE A 915 -9.48 7.51 -8.53
C PHE A 915 -8.22 6.68 -8.29
N HIS A 916 -8.09 6.00 -7.14
CA HIS A 916 -6.92 5.15 -6.89
C HIS A 916 -6.75 4.07 -7.96
N ASP A 917 -7.84 3.42 -8.37
CA ASP A 917 -7.81 2.39 -9.40
C ASP A 917 -7.43 2.98 -10.75
N PHE A 918 -7.96 4.16 -11.05
CA PHE A 918 -7.61 4.89 -12.26
C PHE A 918 -6.14 5.34 -12.27
N TYR A 919 -5.64 5.89 -11.17
CA TYR A 919 -4.24 6.24 -10.99
C TYR A 919 -3.35 5.00 -11.07
N CYS A 920 -3.77 3.88 -10.50
CA CYS A 920 -3.05 2.62 -10.62
C CYS A 920 -3.04 2.12 -12.06
N GLU A 921 -4.16 2.16 -12.79
CA GLU A 921 -4.23 1.84 -14.22
C GLU A 921 -3.31 2.77 -15.02
N TRP A 922 -3.37 4.08 -14.77
CA TRP A 922 -2.56 5.08 -15.45
C TRP A 922 -1.07 4.93 -15.14
N ARG A 923 -0.70 4.74 -13.88
CA ARG A 923 0.68 4.51 -13.45
C ARG A 923 1.14 3.21 -14.04
N ASP A 924 0.30 2.19 -14.05
CA ASP A 924 0.57 0.96 -14.77
C ASP A 924 0.70 1.24 -16.28
N ILE A 925 0.05 2.22 -16.89
CA ILE A 925 0.28 2.58 -18.29
C ILE A 925 1.59 3.39 -18.50
N MET A 926 2.01 4.20 -17.52
CA MET A 926 3.01 5.28 -17.68
C MET A 926 4.30 5.15 -16.86
N SER A 927 4.30 4.34 -15.81
CA SER A 927 5.54 3.75 -15.24
C SER A 927 6.08 2.62 -16.11
N ARG A 928 5.30 2.24 -17.12
CA ARG A 928 5.65 1.48 -18.32
C ARG A 928 5.85 2.45 -19.50
#